data_AF-L7IY28-F1
#
_entry.id   AF-L7IY28-F1
#
_cell.length_a   1.000
_cell.length_b   1.000
_cell.length_c   1.000
_cell.angle_alpha   90.00
_cell.angle_beta   90.00
_cell.angle_gamma   90.00
#
_symmetry.space_group_name_H-M   'P 1'
#
loop_
_entity.id
_entity.type
_entity.pdbx_description
1 polymer ?
#
loop_
_entity_poly.entity_id
_entity_poly.type
_entity_poly.pdbx_seq_one_letter_code
_entity_poly.pdbx_strand_id
1 'polypeptide(L)'
;MVTSTAAVLTAAVALAGPAAASYAFYVGRDLTADGSVMVGGTGEEVSSHWLQLFPARDHGANATVTVGVTPQASIPGELFQIPQVSHTFRYLSMEYSDFEGFPAPLTNGGVNEHGVAVRDVWAQNRDELVAMTPTPQRGVQYSDLARIVLERATTAREGVEIIGRLMDRYGEATYGGNTHLVADKDEGWVVWEMAGGKKLWAAERLKSDVVRVLYPGYIEDFPVDFANSSDHMGSANIVSFAVEQGWWDPEGGEAFNIFNAYGDRGGNKTARDGGFKFMSQAALEDATLAMKPLTEEKLMERVRDVRISDDEAGYGQVLSLKAGVDRDLLRVWIAPTGSVAAPFVPWWLGVDGIPPEFGEHRYLTTGASSSFLNPDFELQEASEFAGRIFKRVLYYMCSAPDAFHPVVTSMLTGFENQSRSDVDWVQKSAELLIKSGDRQTASRLLTYYSHSRAAKALELGKSMAAALDGYIKLTGRWKNPVGSEINDAGEGAETVNCLVGYDPDQPIWKQPTNPRRKRNAERGQAIPLDGEVFSRPLPPTDEEANATGSYKPDADHEDAPFLPPDADPLVDAKGPWTPPRGFLWIEAAIMANVFLFGLDGTIMASTYAVISSEFDAANTASWLTTSYLVTSTAFQPLYGRFSDVFGRRPCFLVSSATFALGCLGCGLATDVVFLNAMRALTGFGGGGLLTLATIINSDMIPFQRRGMYQAMQNGFVGFGAVAGASLGGAVADLIGWRWCFLSQVPISVAALVLGWFVVRDPESSVSSGQGVSRLRTIWSKVDISGALVLVVAISMQLVALSLGGNELPWGSPWVVASLIGSSLLFALFISIQHRTTAIPVIPLRLLHGFLPTVTQLANVSLGLSAYAYIFMLPLFFQVVLGDSATKAGARLIIPSLALPLGGLVTGIVMSRWGSLIGLMRAGAIVMLIGNALTTSLQFVDQDWKYFVYIFPANLGQGMVMPAMLFTGLATFEHADHAVSASVTYLIRSLGAVWGVALTSAILQTTLSTRLPDALGGVENKEEVSLRVNEIPQLHTYRKLAYSKTILL
;
A
#
# COMPACT_ATOMS: atom_id res chain seq x y z
N MET A 1 -35.46 46.96 28.42
CA MET A 1 -34.16 47.51 28.89
C MET A 1 -33.11 46.91 27.97
N VAL A 2 -32.78 47.59 26.86
CA VAL A 2 -31.66 48.57 26.74
C VAL A 2 -30.37 47.77 26.50
N THR A 3 -29.96 47.51 25.25
CA THR A 3 -29.04 48.33 24.38
C THR A 3 -27.65 48.46 25.02
N SER A 4 -26.49 48.42 24.35
CA SER A 4 -26.11 48.56 22.94
C SER A 4 -24.58 48.43 22.85
N THR A 5 -24.08 47.91 21.72
CA THR A 5 -22.90 48.35 20.93
C THR A 5 -21.71 49.08 21.58
N ALA A 6 -20.50 48.52 21.41
CA ALA A 6 -19.26 49.20 20.95
C ALA A 6 -18.13 48.15 20.85
N ALA A 7 -17.70 47.77 19.64
CA ALA A 7 -16.54 48.35 18.91
C ALA A 7 -15.30 47.46 19.11
N VAL A 8 -14.92 46.64 18.12
CA VAL A 8 -13.95 47.01 17.07
C VAL A 8 -12.63 47.43 17.70
N LEU A 9 -11.74 46.47 17.91
CA LEU A 9 -10.27 46.55 17.71
C LEU A 9 -9.68 45.21 18.21
N THR A 10 -8.58 44.76 17.61
CA THR A 10 -7.68 43.68 18.06
C THR A 10 -8.18 42.23 18.02
N ALA A 11 -8.19 41.61 16.83
CA ALA A 11 -7.96 40.16 16.68
C ALA A 11 -7.57 39.72 15.25
N ALA A 12 -6.90 40.56 14.44
CA ALA A 12 -6.61 40.23 13.02
C ALA A 12 -5.14 40.43 12.59
N VAL A 13 -4.17 40.49 13.52
CA VAL A 13 -2.74 40.70 13.16
C VAL A 13 -1.79 39.72 13.88
N ALA A 14 -2.27 38.56 14.31
CA ALA A 14 -1.36 37.56 14.88
C ALA A 14 -1.87 36.17 14.54
N LEU A 15 -1.48 35.68 13.36
CA LEU A 15 -1.41 34.25 12.98
C LEU A 15 -0.83 34.08 11.55
N ALA A 16 -0.05 35.03 11.04
CA ALA A 16 0.80 34.77 9.89
C ALA A 16 2.01 33.98 10.40
N GLY A 17 1.91 32.65 10.36
CA GLY A 17 3.09 31.80 10.49
C GLY A 17 4.12 32.18 9.41
N PRO A 18 5.41 31.89 9.61
CA PRO A 18 6.41 32.10 8.56
C PRO A 18 5.96 31.33 7.32
N ALA A 19 5.70 32.05 6.22
CA ALA A 19 5.35 31.44 4.94
C ALA A 19 6.52 30.57 4.46
N ALA A 20 6.26 29.29 4.19
CA ALA A 20 7.24 28.36 3.61
C ALA A 20 7.50 28.74 2.13
N ALA A 21 8.75 28.65 1.70
CA ALA A 21 9.29 29.40 0.55
C ALA A 21 10.00 28.51 -0.48
N SER A 22 10.38 29.02 -1.66
CA SER A 22 10.95 28.20 -2.75
C SER A 22 12.33 28.69 -3.18
N TYR A 23 13.33 27.81 -3.32
CA TYR A 23 14.67 28.21 -3.79
C TYR A 23 14.75 28.24 -5.31
N ALA A 24 15.20 29.33 -5.91
CA ALA A 24 15.55 29.35 -7.33
C ALA A 24 17.02 29.71 -7.56
N PHE A 25 17.69 28.91 -8.37
CA PHE A 25 19.06 29.12 -8.84
C PHE A 25 19.02 29.53 -10.29
N TYR A 26 19.67 30.64 -10.62
CA TYR A 26 20.04 31.01 -11.98
C TYR A 26 21.55 30.94 -12.12
N VAL A 27 22.02 30.32 -13.20
CA VAL A 27 23.42 30.30 -13.58
C VAL A 27 23.54 30.79 -15.02
N GLY A 28 24.21 31.93 -15.18
CA GLY A 28 24.46 32.51 -16.48
C GLY A 28 25.36 31.63 -17.36
N ARG A 29 25.14 31.69 -18.68
CA ARG A 29 25.77 30.83 -19.68
C ARG A 29 27.30 30.89 -19.75
N ASP A 30 27.93 31.97 -19.30
CA ASP A 30 29.39 32.11 -19.34
C ASP A 30 30.06 31.33 -18.19
N LEU A 31 29.24 30.80 -17.25
CA LEU A 31 29.70 30.02 -16.10
C LEU A 31 29.49 28.50 -16.27
N THR A 32 28.81 28.08 -17.33
CA THR A 32 28.44 26.67 -17.57
C THR A 32 29.38 26.02 -18.58
N ALA A 33 29.55 24.71 -18.46
CA ALA A 33 30.51 23.95 -19.26
C ALA A 33 30.15 23.89 -20.76
N ASP A 34 28.86 23.97 -21.10
CA ASP A 34 28.34 23.79 -22.46
C ASP A 34 27.69 25.06 -23.05
N GLY A 35 27.81 26.19 -22.34
CA GLY A 35 27.26 27.49 -22.73
C GLY A 35 25.74 27.60 -22.61
N SER A 36 25.09 26.73 -21.84
CA SER A 36 23.67 26.82 -21.53
C SER A 36 23.39 27.80 -20.38
N VAL A 37 22.24 28.46 -20.40
CA VAL A 37 21.69 29.07 -19.17
C VAL A 37 21.09 27.94 -18.35
N MET A 38 21.42 27.85 -17.06
CA MET A 38 20.85 26.82 -16.20
C MET A 38 19.94 27.42 -15.14
N VAL A 39 18.80 26.76 -14.91
CA VAL A 39 17.90 27.08 -13.82
C VAL A 39 17.71 25.84 -12.95
N GLY A 40 17.75 26.01 -11.64
CA GLY A 40 17.52 24.94 -10.67
C GLY A 40 16.69 25.41 -9.50
N GLY A 41 16.18 24.51 -8.68
CA GLY A 41 15.45 24.91 -7.48
C GLY A 41 14.63 23.82 -6.82
N THR A 42 14.05 24.17 -5.68
CA THR A 42 13.08 23.38 -4.92
C THR A 42 11.81 24.19 -4.68
N GLY A 43 10.63 23.58 -4.83
CA GLY A 43 9.38 24.17 -4.35
C GLY A 43 9.17 23.78 -2.91
N GLU A 44 9.12 24.70 -1.94
CA GLU A 44 8.85 24.36 -0.52
C GLU A 44 7.48 24.85 -0.07
N GLU A 45 6.47 24.13 -0.53
CA GLU A 45 5.09 24.28 -0.07
C GLU A 45 4.69 22.99 0.67
N VAL A 46 4.05 23.12 1.83
CA VAL A 46 3.58 21.96 2.65
C VAL A 46 2.48 21.12 1.97
N SER A 47 2.04 21.53 0.79
CA SER A 47 1.05 20.81 0.00
C SER A 47 1.71 19.75 -0.88
N SER A 48 0.89 19.10 -1.68
CA SER A 48 1.31 17.95 -2.46
C SER A 48 1.59 18.33 -3.91
N HIS A 49 2.73 17.89 -4.44
CA HIS A 49 3.18 18.21 -5.79
C HIS A 49 3.05 17.05 -6.77
N TRP A 50 2.86 17.37 -8.05
CA TRP A 50 2.90 16.40 -9.14
C TRP A 50 3.44 17.01 -10.44
N LEU A 51 3.91 16.16 -11.33
CA LEU A 51 4.37 16.55 -12.66
C LEU A 51 3.20 16.52 -13.64
N GLN A 52 3.07 17.57 -14.44
CA GLN A 52 2.03 17.66 -15.44
C GLN A 52 2.54 18.22 -16.77
N LEU A 53 2.10 17.59 -17.85
CA LEU A 53 2.34 18.03 -19.21
C LEU A 53 1.06 18.68 -19.76
N PHE A 54 1.17 19.94 -20.17
CA PHE A 54 0.08 20.72 -20.72
C PHE A 54 0.24 20.81 -22.24
N PRO A 55 -0.74 20.34 -23.03
CA PRO A 55 -0.67 20.40 -24.48
C PRO A 55 -0.90 21.84 -24.98
N ALA A 56 -0.32 22.17 -26.13
CA ALA A 56 -0.68 23.38 -26.86
C ALA A 56 -2.16 23.33 -27.27
N ARG A 57 -2.85 24.47 -27.23
CA ARG A 57 -4.29 24.55 -27.48
C ARG A 57 -4.66 25.84 -28.20
N ASP A 58 -5.56 25.73 -29.17
CA ASP A 58 -6.22 26.87 -29.78
C ASP A 58 -7.50 27.23 -29.01
N HIS A 59 -7.75 28.52 -28.86
CA HIS A 59 -8.89 29.08 -28.13
C HIS A 59 -9.74 29.97 -29.04
N GLY A 60 -11.06 29.99 -28.79
CA GLY A 60 -11.98 30.87 -29.52
C GLY A 60 -11.72 32.35 -29.21
N ALA A 61 -12.18 33.26 -30.10
CA ALA A 61 -11.90 34.70 -30.01
C ALA A 61 -12.36 35.39 -28.70
N ASN A 62 -13.31 34.79 -27.97
CA ASN A 62 -13.84 35.29 -26.69
C ASN A 62 -13.50 34.36 -25.50
N ALA A 63 -12.52 33.48 -25.66
CA ALA A 63 -12.08 32.61 -24.57
C ALA A 63 -11.49 33.45 -23.42
N THR A 64 -11.71 32.99 -22.19
CA THR A 64 -11.19 33.62 -20.99
C THR A 64 -10.51 32.60 -20.10
N VAL A 65 -9.66 33.09 -19.21
CA VAL A 65 -9.04 32.31 -18.14
C VAL A 65 -9.41 32.93 -16.79
N THR A 66 -9.73 32.08 -15.82
CA THR A 66 -10.01 32.48 -14.43
C THR A 66 -8.70 32.79 -13.73
N VAL A 67 -8.67 33.93 -13.04
CA VAL A 67 -7.52 34.40 -12.25
C VAL A 67 -7.98 34.98 -10.91
N GLY A 68 -7.03 35.14 -9.98
CA GLY A 68 -7.23 35.76 -8.67
C GLY A 68 -7.33 34.74 -7.54
N VAL A 69 -7.87 35.16 -6.40
CA VAL A 69 -7.96 34.34 -5.18
C VAL A 69 -9.40 34.21 -4.68
N THR A 70 -9.63 33.24 -3.81
CA THR A 70 -10.96 32.96 -3.26
C THR A 70 -11.24 33.84 -2.02
N PRO A 71 -12.51 33.95 -1.59
CA PRO A 71 -12.84 34.57 -0.30
C PRO A 71 -12.28 33.84 0.92
N GLN A 72 -11.76 32.61 0.73
CA GLN A 72 -11.17 31.77 1.78
C GLN A 72 -9.64 31.93 1.89
N ALA A 73 -9.02 32.70 0.99
CA ALA A 73 -7.59 32.98 1.05
C ALA A 73 -7.22 33.77 2.31
N SER A 74 -5.97 33.66 2.76
CA SER A 74 -5.49 34.35 3.98
C SER A 74 -5.68 35.86 3.94
N ILE A 75 -5.54 36.45 2.75
CA ILE A 75 -6.10 37.77 2.42
C ILE A 75 -7.29 37.51 1.48
N PRO A 76 -8.55 37.68 1.93
CA PRO A 76 -9.73 37.36 1.12
C PRO A 76 -9.77 38.14 -0.20
N GLY A 77 -10.16 37.49 -1.29
CA GLY A 77 -10.29 38.15 -2.60
C GLY A 77 -11.39 37.58 -3.50
N GLU A 78 -11.36 37.98 -4.76
CA GLU A 78 -12.36 37.62 -5.77
C GLU A 78 -11.73 37.01 -7.03
N LEU A 79 -12.33 35.92 -7.52
CA LEU A 79 -12.03 35.34 -8.83
C LEU A 79 -12.68 36.15 -9.94
N PHE A 80 -11.94 36.40 -11.02
CA PHE A 80 -12.47 37.05 -12.21
C PHE A 80 -11.86 36.48 -13.49
N GLN A 81 -12.43 36.85 -14.64
CA GLN A 81 -12.03 36.37 -15.95
C GLN A 81 -11.19 37.41 -16.68
N ILE A 82 -10.08 36.98 -17.28
CA ILE A 82 -9.30 37.79 -18.23
C ILE A 82 -9.29 37.14 -19.62
N PRO A 83 -9.08 37.91 -20.71
CA PRO A 83 -8.98 37.34 -22.04
C PRO A 83 -7.86 36.29 -22.15
N GLN A 84 -8.18 35.17 -22.80
CA GLN A 84 -7.19 34.16 -23.19
C GLN A 84 -6.66 34.45 -24.60
N VAL A 85 -5.41 34.09 -24.87
CA VAL A 85 -4.81 34.20 -26.21
C VAL A 85 -5.38 33.14 -27.15
N SER A 86 -5.32 33.38 -28.47
CA SER A 86 -5.85 32.44 -29.45
C SER A 86 -5.11 31.10 -29.47
N HIS A 87 -3.86 31.07 -29.02
CA HIS A 87 -3.03 29.87 -28.97
C HIS A 87 -2.19 29.89 -27.70
N THR A 88 -2.28 28.84 -26.89
CA THR A 88 -1.40 28.63 -25.74
C THR A 88 -0.38 27.55 -26.06
N PHE A 89 0.85 27.75 -25.63
CA PHE A 89 1.97 26.85 -25.87
C PHE A 89 1.89 25.57 -25.05
N ARG A 90 2.59 24.55 -25.52
CA ARG A 90 2.86 23.33 -24.77
C ARG A 90 3.91 23.61 -23.70
N TYR A 91 3.69 23.12 -22.48
CA TYR A 91 4.64 23.26 -21.38
C TYR A 91 4.61 22.08 -20.40
N LEU A 92 5.70 21.90 -19.67
CA LEU A 92 5.85 20.91 -18.60
C LEU A 92 6.06 21.67 -17.29
N SER A 93 5.32 21.31 -16.24
CA SER A 93 5.32 22.03 -14.97
C SER A 93 5.13 21.10 -13.77
N MET A 94 5.65 21.53 -12.62
CA MET A 94 5.30 20.98 -11.32
C MET A 94 4.12 21.77 -10.74
N GLU A 95 3.00 21.09 -10.56
CA GLU A 95 1.77 21.66 -10.00
C GLU A 95 1.61 21.20 -8.53
N TYR A 96 0.84 21.97 -7.74
CA TYR A 96 0.55 21.64 -6.35
C TYR A 96 -0.85 22.06 -5.92
N SER A 97 -1.28 21.53 -4.77
CA SER A 97 -2.69 21.38 -4.44
C SER A 97 -3.30 22.41 -3.51
N ASP A 98 -2.48 23.15 -2.76
CA ASP A 98 -2.98 24.14 -1.80
C ASP A 98 -1.86 25.07 -1.34
N PHE A 99 -2.18 26.34 -1.16
CA PHE A 99 -1.33 27.32 -0.48
C PHE A 99 -2.17 28.54 -0.13
N GLU A 100 -2.22 28.91 1.16
CA GLU A 100 -2.87 30.15 1.62
C GLU A 100 -4.34 30.34 1.15
N GLY A 101 -5.05 29.25 0.82
CA GLY A 101 -6.43 29.27 0.29
C GLY A 101 -6.57 29.73 -1.18
N PHE A 102 -5.48 29.66 -1.94
CA PHE A 102 -5.43 30.00 -3.37
C PHE A 102 -6.05 28.86 -4.20
N PRO A 103 -6.65 29.16 -5.37
CA PRO A 103 -7.37 28.18 -6.16
C PRO A 103 -6.42 27.18 -6.85
N ALA A 104 -6.45 25.93 -6.40
CA ALA A 104 -5.71 24.84 -7.01
C ALA A 104 -6.27 24.40 -8.38
N PRO A 105 -5.46 23.78 -9.26
CA PRO A 105 -4.02 23.55 -9.10
C PRO A 105 -3.19 24.81 -9.27
N LEU A 106 -2.10 24.91 -8.49
CA LEU A 106 -1.17 26.02 -8.51
C LEU A 106 0.09 25.62 -9.28
N THR A 107 0.48 26.46 -10.23
CA THR A 107 1.65 26.29 -11.10
C THR A 107 2.86 26.93 -10.43
N ASN A 108 3.86 26.11 -10.06
CA ASN A 108 5.04 26.61 -9.35
C ASN A 108 6.15 27.08 -10.32
N GLY A 109 6.28 26.34 -11.41
CA GLY A 109 7.35 26.56 -12.36
C GLY A 109 7.48 25.42 -13.36
N GLY A 110 8.09 25.72 -14.49
CA GLY A 110 8.14 24.81 -15.62
C GLY A 110 8.95 25.36 -16.79
N VAL A 111 8.83 24.70 -17.93
CA VAL A 111 9.41 25.15 -19.21
C VAL A 111 8.42 24.93 -20.34
N ASN A 112 8.33 25.88 -21.27
CA ASN A 112 7.47 25.79 -22.44
C ASN A 112 8.24 25.40 -23.72
N GLU A 113 7.51 25.22 -24.83
CA GLU A 113 8.07 24.78 -26.11
C GLU A 113 9.02 25.77 -26.79
N HIS A 114 9.09 27.00 -26.28
CA HIS A 114 10.05 28.01 -26.71
C HIS A 114 11.33 28.03 -25.86
N GLY A 115 11.42 27.17 -24.83
CA GLY A 115 12.55 27.15 -23.91
C GLY A 115 12.54 28.31 -22.94
N VAL A 116 11.36 28.88 -22.66
CA VAL A 116 11.17 29.84 -21.57
C VAL A 116 10.82 29.06 -20.31
N ALA A 117 11.67 29.18 -19.29
CA ALA A 117 11.45 28.64 -17.97
C ALA A 117 10.98 29.72 -17.02
N VAL A 118 10.06 29.37 -16.12
CA VAL A 118 9.61 30.23 -15.02
C VAL A 118 9.66 29.47 -13.72
N ARG A 119 10.00 30.16 -12.65
CA ARG A 119 9.98 29.67 -11.27
C ARG A 119 9.47 30.77 -10.36
N ASP A 120 8.39 30.50 -9.64
CA ASP A 120 7.94 31.40 -8.60
C ASP A 120 8.80 31.20 -7.33
N VAL A 121 9.00 32.29 -6.61
CA VAL A 121 9.79 32.35 -5.38
C VAL A 121 9.15 33.37 -4.45
N TRP A 122 8.84 32.93 -3.24
CA TRP A 122 8.34 33.81 -2.20
C TRP A 122 9.27 35.00 -1.92
N ALA A 123 8.68 36.19 -1.77
CA ALA A 123 9.39 37.42 -1.43
C ALA A 123 8.52 38.37 -0.62
N GLN A 124 8.70 38.35 0.70
CA GLN A 124 7.90 39.15 1.62
C GLN A 124 8.15 40.65 1.44
N ASN A 125 7.06 41.40 1.27
CA ASN A 125 7.06 42.84 1.36
C ASN A 125 6.96 43.30 2.83
N ARG A 126 7.36 44.54 3.07
CA ARG A 126 7.20 45.18 4.37
C ARG A 126 5.74 45.20 4.85
N ASP A 127 5.55 45.04 6.15
CA ASP A 127 4.23 44.97 6.79
C ASP A 127 3.33 46.16 6.44
N GLU A 128 3.91 47.37 6.32
CA GLU A 128 3.13 48.56 5.98
C GLU A 128 2.54 48.47 4.56
N LEU A 129 3.26 47.85 3.62
CA LEU A 129 2.76 47.65 2.26
C LEU A 129 1.72 46.53 2.21
N VAL A 130 1.95 45.42 2.92
CA VAL A 130 1.00 44.31 3.03
C VAL A 130 -0.32 44.80 3.63
N ALA A 131 -0.27 45.63 4.67
CA ALA A 131 -1.45 46.22 5.32
C ALA A 131 -2.27 47.15 4.40
N MET A 132 -1.70 47.65 3.31
CA MET A 132 -2.44 48.44 2.31
C MET A 132 -3.28 47.58 1.35
N THR A 133 -3.15 46.25 1.40
CA THR A 133 -3.83 45.34 0.46
C THR A 133 -5.35 45.40 0.66
N PRO A 134 -6.14 45.70 -0.38
CA PRO A 134 -7.60 45.76 -0.27
C PRO A 134 -8.21 44.42 0.13
N THR A 135 -9.32 44.43 0.87
CA THR A 135 -10.13 43.24 1.15
C THR A 135 -11.61 43.51 0.81
N PRO A 136 -12.23 42.75 -0.13
CA PRO A 136 -11.60 41.70 -0.93
C PRO A 136 -10.54 42.24 -1.90
N GLN A 137 -9.42 41.54 -2.03
CA GLN A 137 -8.41 41.85 -3.04
C GLN A 137 -8.85 41.41 -4.42
N ARG A 138 -8.35 42.11 -5.44
CA ARG A 138 -8.59 41.77 -6.85
C ARG A 138 -7.32 42.05 -7.65
N GLY A 139 -6.76 40.99 -8.22
CA GLY A 139 -5.53 41.01 -9.01
C GLY A 139 -5.19 39.61 -9.50
N VAL A 140 -4.13 39.48 -10.28
CA VAL A 140 -3.59 38.19 -10.75
C VAL A 140 -2.68 37.64 -9.67
N GLN A 141 -2.81 36.35 -9.32
CA GLN A 141 -1.96 35.74 -8.31
C GLN A 141 -0.69 35.12 -8.92
N TYR A 142 0.32 34.85 -8.10
CA TYR A 142 1.64 34.43 -8.57
C TYR A 142 1.62 33.17 -9.47
N SER A 143 0.90 32.13 -9.10
CA SER A 143 0.75 30.93 -9.92
C SER A 143 -0.01 31.22 -11.23
N ASP A 144 -0.92 32.20 -11.27
CA ASP A 144 -1.54 32.62 -12.54
C ASP A 144 -0.49 33.26 -13.45
N LEU A 145 0.42 34.07 -12.89
CA LEU A 145 1.50 34.70 -13.64
C LEU A 145 2.46 33.64 -14.21
N ALA A 146 2.92 32.69 -13.39
CA ALA A 146 3.76 31.59 -13.85
C ALA A 146 3.09 30.77 -14.98
N ARG A 147 1.83 30.37 -14.79
CA ARG A 147 1.04 29.68 -15.81
C ARG A 147 0.94 30.48 -17.11
N ILE A 148 0.59 31.76 -17.01
CA ILE A 148 0.38 32.62 -18.19
C ILE A 148 1.69 32.87 -18.93
N VAL A 149 2.83 32.97 -18.23
CA VAL A 149 4.16 33.04 -18.87
C VAL A 149 4.44 31.76 -19.66
N LEU A 150 4.22 30.59 -19.07
CA LEU A 150 4.42 29.30 -19.76
C LEU A 150 3.50 29.16 -20.98
N GLU A 151 2.24 29.59 -20.88
CA GLU A 151 1.25 29.55 -21.95
C GLU A 151 1.56 30.51 -23.12
N ARG A 152 2.30 31.61 -22.90
CA ARG A 152 2.31 32.75 -23.84
C ARG A 152 3.68 33.32 -24.21
N ALA A 153 4.73 33.10 -23.42
CA ALA A 153 6.03 33.74 -23.64
C ALA A 153 6.91 32.94 -24.62
N THR A 154 7.60 33.63 -25.53
CA THR A 154 8.58 33.05 -26.45
C THR A 154 10.03 33.38 -26.07
N THR A 155 10.22 34.38 -25.20
CA THR A 155 11.52 34.77 -24.60
C THR A 155 11.35 35.12 -23.13
N ALA A 156 12.43 35.12 -22.36
CA ALA A 156 12.42 35.50 -20.95
C ALA A 156 11.93 36.95 -20.77
N ARG A 157 12.45 37.87 -21.60
CA ARG A 157 12.02 39.27 -21.63
C ARG A 157 10.53 39.42 -21.89
N GLU A 158 9.99 38.71 -22.88
CA GLU A 158 8.55 38.73 -23.15
C GLU A 158 7.74 38.21 -21.96
N GLY A 159 8.26 37.20 -21.24
CA GLY A 159 7.68 36.75 -19.98
C GLY A 159 7.55 37.88 -18.95
N VAL A 160 8.61 38.66 -18.75
CA VAL A 160 8.59 39.85 -17.87
C VAL A 160 7.58 40.90 -18.36
N GLU A 161 7.52 41.15 -19.66
CA GLU A 161 6.55 42.10 -20.25
C GLU A 161 5.10 41.63 -20.12
N ILE A 162 4.86 40.31 -20.15
CA ILE A 162 3.54 39.72 -19.88
C ILE A 162 3.15 39.96 -18.42
N ILE A 163 4.03 39.63 -17.47
CA ILE A 163 3.81 39.87 -16.04
C ILE A 163 3.52 41.35 -15.81
N GLY A 164 4.39 42.24 -16.29
CA GLY A 164 4.25 43.69 -16.13
C GLY A 164 2.92 44.23 -16.65
N ARG A 165 2.50 43.81 -17.87
CA ARG A 165 1.20 44.22 -18.42
C ARG A 165 0.00 43.73 -17.60
N LEU A 166 0.09 42.52 -17.04
CA LEU A 166 -0.96 41.99 -16.17
C LEU A 166 -1.02 42.76 -14.85
N MET A 167 0.13 43.05 -14.25
CA MET A 167 0.26 43.85 -13.04
C MET A 167 -0.27 45.27 -13.25
N ASP A 168 0.13 45.95 -14.32
CA ASP A 168 -0.33 47.30 -14.66
C ASP A 168 -1.85 47.35 -14.90
N ARG A 169 -2.43 46.29 -15.47
CA ARG A 169 -3.86 46.25 -15.78
C ARG A 169 -4.70 45.84 -14.59
N TYR A 170 -4.35 44.76 -13.91
CA TYR A 170 -5.18 44.09 -12.93
C TYR A 170 -4.65 44.17 -11.49
N GLY A 171 -3.36 44.44 -11.30
CA GLY A 171 -2.70 44.36 -9.99
C GLY A 171 -2.41 42.93 -9.55
N GLU A 172 -1.84 42.79 -8.36
CA GLU A 172 -1.53 41.51 -7.72
C GLU A 172 -2.66 41.07 -6.78
N ALA A 173 -2.96 39.77 -6.78
CA ALA A 173 -3.60 39.13 -5.64
C ALA A 173 -2.52 38.33 -4.88
N THR A 174 -2.31 38.68 -3.61
CA THR A 174 -1.10 38.35 -2.87
C THR A 174 -1.40 37.73 -1.50
N TYR A 175 -0.40 37.08 -0.93
CA TYR A 175 -0.36 36.61 0.46
C TYR A 175 0.74 37.33 1.27
N GLY A 176 1.42 38.33 0.68
CA GLY A 176 2.51 39.07 1.32
C GLY A 176 3.62 39.56 0.37
N GLY A 177 3.53 39.21 -0.92
CA GLY A 177 4.51 39.52 -1.96
C GLY A 177 5.10 38.25 -2.57
N ASN A 178 5.49 38.32 -3.86
CA ASN A 178 6.14 37.22 -4.55
C ASN A 178 7.18 37.70 -5.57
N THR A 179 8.03 36.79 -6.03
CA THR A 179 8.92 37.02 -7.15
C THR A 179 8.87 35.87 -8.16
N HIS A 180 9.26 36.13 -9.40
CA HIS A 180 9.49 35.11 -10.41
C HIS A 180 10.90 35.21 -10.98
N LEU A 181 11.56 34.07 -11.13
CA LEU A 181 12.71 33.90 -12.01
C LEU A 181 12.20 33.44 -13.38
N VAL A 182 12.39 34.27 -14.41
CA VAL A 182 12.09 33.92 -15.81
C VAL A 182 13.40 33.82 -16.58
N ALA A 183 13.64 32.71 -17.27
CA ALA A 183 14.87 32.51 -18.02
C ALA A 183 14.64 31.84 -19.37
N ASP A 184 15.51 32.13 -20.31
CA ASP A 184 15.61 31.44 -21.59
C ASP A 184 17.08 31.08 -21.87
N LYS A 185 17.36 30.66 -23.10
CA LYS A 185 18.72 30.28 -23.54
C LYS A 185 19.75 31.43 -23.53
N ASP A 186 19.31 32.69 -23.47
CA ASP A 186 20.18 33.86 -23.61
C ASP A 186 20.33 34.63 -22.28
N GLU A 187 19.27 34.70 -21.48
CA GLU A 187 19.21 35.55 -20.28
C GLU A 187 18.25 35.03 -19.20
N GLY A 188 18.38 35.59 -17.99
CA GLY A 188 17.43 35.43 -16.90
C GLY A 188 16.94 36.78 -16.38
N TRP A 189 15.83 36.77 -15.68
CA TRP A 189 15.19 37.93 -15.10
C TRP A 189 14.60 37.58 -13.74
N VAL A 190 14.80 38.45 -12.76
CA VAL A 190 14.03 38.44 -11.50
C VAL A 190 12.93 39.47 -11.65
N VAL A 191 11.68 39.09 -11.38
CA VAL A 191 10.53 39.98 -11.35
C VAL A 191 9.99 39.95 -9.92
N TRP A 192 9.80 41.10 -9.29
CA TRP A 192 9.20 41.22 -7.97
C TRP A 192 7.82 41.86 -8.10
N GLU A 193 6.79 41.10 -7.78
CA GLU A 193 5.41 41.56 -7.64
C GLU A 193 5.15 41.99 -6.19
N MET A 194 4.64 43.22 -6.01
CA MET A 194 4.48 43.81 -4.68
C MET A 194 3.02 43.99 -4.27
N ALA A 195 2.77 43.68 -2.99
CA ALA A 195 1.50 43.82 -2.29
C ALA A 195 0.96 45.26 -2.21
N GLY A 196 -0.18 45.43 -1.56
CA GLY A 196 -0.76 46.75 -1.27
C GLY A 196 -1.77 47.26 -2.30
N GLY A 197 -2.04 46.49 -3.36
CA GLY A 197 -3.03 46.86 -4.40
C GLY A 197 -2.68 48.13 -5.18
N LYS A 198 -1.39 48.50 -5.22
CA LYS A 198 -0.87 49.70 -5.90
C LYS A 198 -0.27 49.43 -7.28
N LYS A 199 -0.38 48.19 -7.76
CA LYS A 199 0.15 47.71 -9.05
C LYS A 199 1.66 47.94 -9.17
N LEU A 200 2.36 47.72 -8.06
CA LEU A 200 3.80 47.91 -7.96
C LEU A 200 4.49 46.61 -8.40
N TRP A 201 5.49 46.75 -9.26
CA TRP A 201 6.37 45.66 -9.65
C TRP A 201 7.71 46.21 -10.16
N ALA A 202 8.75 45.42 -10.07
CA ALA A 202 10.08 45.73 -10.60
C ALA A 202 10.74 44.47 -11.15
N ALA A 203 11.65 44.61 -12.11
CA ALA A 203 12.39 43.50 -12.68
C ALA A 203 13.84 43.87 -12.97
N GLU A 204 14.75 42.92 -12.73
CA GLU A 204 16.19 43.01 -12.96
C GLU A 204 16.63 41.89 -13.91
N ARG A 205 17.37 42.25 -14.96
CA ARG A 205 18.00 41.29 -15.87
C ARG A 205 19.28 40.72 -15.26
N LEU A 206 19.37 39.40 -15.25
CA LEU A 206 20.54 38.67 -14.78
C LEU A 206 21.55 38.49 -15.93
N LYS A 207 22.80 38.86 -15.67
CA LYS A 207 23.90 38.79 -16.65
C LYS A 207 24.34 37.34 -16.92
N SER A 208 25.11 37.15 -17.99
CA SER A 208 25.60 35.84 -18.41
C SER A 208 26.72 35.27 -17.52
N ASP A 209 27.34 36.10 -16.68
CA ASP A 209 28.46 35.75 -15.80
C ASP A 209 28.08 35.72 -14.31
N VAL A 210 26.78 35.68 -14.00
CA VAL A 210 26.24 35.76 -12.64
C VAL A 210 25.61 34.43 -12.22
N VAL A 211 25.76 34.11 -10.93
CA VAL A 211 24.88 33.20 -10.20
C VAL A 211 23.94 34.04 -9.35
N ARG A 212 22.64 33.75 -9.39
CA ARG A 212 21.64 34.36 -8.53
C ARG A 212 20.87 33.27 -7.80
N VAL A 213 20.68 33.45 -6.49
CA VAL A 213 19.87 32.56 -5.66
C VAL A 213 18.77 33.36 -5.00
N LEU A 214 17.52 32.96 -5.22
CA LEU A 214 16.34 33.61 -4.65
C LEU A 214 15.77 32.73 -3.53
N TYR A 215 15.77 33.25 -2.30
CA TYR A 215 15.10 32.70 -1.10
C TYR A 215 15.28 33.61 0.15
N PRO A 216 14.41 34.61 0.40
CA PRO A 216 13.38 35.14 -0.48
C PRO A 216 13.98 35.77 -1.73
N GLY A 217 13.13 36.03 -2.73
CA GLY A 217 13.52 36.81 -3.90
C GLY A 217 13.84 38.26 -3.54
N TYR A 218 14.75 38.87 -4.29
CA TYR A 218 15.21 40.22 -4.04
C TYR A 218 15.67 40.93 -5.33
N ILE A 219 15.55 42.26 -5.32
CA ILE A 219 16.19 43.18 -6.26
C ILE A 219 16.84 44.27 -5.38
N GLU A 220 18.12 44.54 -5.61
CA GLU A 220 18.86 45.56 -4.84
C GLU A 220 18.75 46.91 -5.54
N ASP A 221 19.89 47.43 -6.04
CA ASP A 221 19.98 48.75 -6.65
C ASP A 221 19.17 48.81 -7.94
N PHE A 222 18.37 49.85 -8.08
CA PHE A 222 17.44 50.02 -9.18
C PHE A 222 17.50 51.46 -9.71
N PRO A 223 17.76 51.65 -11.02
CA PRO A 223 17.91 52.99 -11.58
C PRO A 223 16.60 53.76 -11.51
N VAL A 224 16.65 55.02 -11.06
CA VAL A 224 15.48 55.90 -11.02
C VAL A 224 14.92 56.13 -12.43
N ASP A 225 15.80 56.25 -13.44
CA ASP A 225 15.44 56.32 -14.86
C ASP A 225 15.52 54.93 -15.54
N PHE A 226 14.86 53.93 -14.94
CA PHE A 226 14.84 52.56 -15.48
C PHE A 226 14.12 52.47 -16.83
N ALA A 227 13.28 53.44 -17.20
CA ALA A 227 12.57 53.45 -18.48
C ALA A 227 13.52 53.41 -19.70
N ASN A 228 14.74 53.93 -19.54
CA ASN A 228 15.80 53.89 -20.56
C ASN A 228 16.78 52.72 -20.38
N SER A 229 16.58 51.86 -19.38
CA SER A 229 17.44 50.71 -19.11
C SER A 229 17.03 49.51 -19.95
N SER A 230 18.02 48.80 -20.52
CA SER A 230 17.78 47.48 -21.11
C SER A 230 17.64 46.38 -20.07
N ASP A 231 18.14 46.62 -18.86
CA ASP A 231 18.36 45.61 -17.83
C ASP A 231 17.35 45.74 -16.67
N HIS A 232 16.47 46.73 -16.71
CA HIS A 232 15.45 46.95 -15.68
C HIS A 232 14.09 47.25 -16.30
N MET A 233 13.03 46.77 -15.65
CA MET A 233 11.64 47.11 -15.96
C MET A 233 10.88 47.32 -14.65
N GLY A 234 9.75 48.02 -14.67
CA GLY A 234 8.94 48.20 -13.46
C GLY A 234 7.73 49.08 -13.68
N SER A 235 6.90 49.20 -12.66
CA SER A 235 5.72 50.06 -12.70
C SER A 235 6.11 51.54 -12.69
N ALA A 236 5.38 52.38 -13.43
CA ALA A 236 5.70 53.80 -13.57
C ALA A 236 5.71 54.58 -12.24
N ASN A 237 5.00 54.07 -11.23
CA ASN A 237 4.90 54.65 -9.90
C ASN A 237 5.89 54.06 -8.88
N ILE A 238 6.79 53.14 -9.26
CA ILE A 238 7.67 52.44 -8.31
C ILE A 238 8.62 53.38 -7.56
N VAL A 239 9.12 54.45 -8.19
CA VAL A 239 9.97 55.41 -7.48
C VAL A 239 9.13 56.42 -6.72
N SER A 240 8.13 57.01 -7.37
CA SER A 240 7.31 58.06 -6.78
C SER A 240 6.56 57.58 -5.54
N PHE A 241 6.07 56.35 -5.54
CA PHE A 241 5.39 55.76 -4.40
C PHE A 241 6.32 55.61 -3.18
N ALA A 242 7.55 55.14 -3.39
CA ALA A 242 8.53 55.03 -2.30
C ALA A 242 8.85 56.41 -1.69
N VAL A 243 8.95 57.45 -2.52
CA VAL A 243 9.15 58.83 -2.06
C VAL A 243 7.93 59.34 -1.27
N GLU A 244 6.72 59.12 -1.79
CA GLU A 244 5.46 59.53 -1.13
C GLU A 244 5.28 58.88 0.25
N GLN A 245 5.69 57.62 0.40
CA GLN A 245 5.64 56.91 1.68
C GLN A 245 6.82 57.26 2.62
N GLY A 246 7.80 58.05 2.16
CA GLY A 246 9.02 58.35 2.91
C GLY A 246 9.94 57.14 3.08
N TRP A 247 9.84 56.14 2.19
CA TRP A 247 10.64 54.91 2.23
C TRP A 247 12.00 55.06 1.54
N TRP A 248 12.14 56.07 0.68
CA TRP A 248 13.40 56.49 0.09
C TRP A 248 13.42 58.01 -0.10
N ASP A 249 14.57 58.63 0.13
CA ASP A 249 14.79 60.07 -0.01
C ASP A 249 15.73 60.34 -1.21
N PRO A 250 15.25 61.00 -2.29
CA PRO A 250 16.08 61.31 -3.45
C PRO A 250 17.23 62.28 -3.13
N GLU A 251 17.14 63.06 -2.05
CA GLU A 251 18.19 63.99 -1.61
C GLU A 251 19.17 63.34 -0.61
N GLY A 252 18.87 62.14 -0.10
CA GLY A 252 19.61 61.45 0.96
C GLY A 252 20.98 60.87 0.53
N GLY A 253 21.30 60.89 -0.77
CA GLY A 253 22.59 60.44 -1.32
C GLY A 253 22.73 58.93 -1.52
N GLU A 254 21.77 58.12 -1.05
CA GLU A 254 21.72 56.67 -1.26
C GLU A 254 21.01 56.31 -2.57
N ALA A 255 21.51 55.29 -3.28
CA ALA A 255 20.86 54.78 -4.49
C ALA A 255 19.47 54.22 -4.17
N PHE A 256 18.53 54.34 -5.11
CA PHE A 256 17.23 53.72 -4.96
C PHE A 256 17.38 52.20 -4.99
N ASN A 257 16.95 51.54 -3.92
CA ASN A 257 17.13 50.10 -3.72
C ASN A 257 15.77 49.46 -3.43
N ILE A 258 15.37 48.48 -4.24
CA ILE A 258 14.03 47.90 -4.21
C ILE A 258 13.80 47.14 -2.91
N PHE A 259 14.74 46.28 -2.49
CA PHE A 259 14.65 45.54 -1.24
C PHE A 259 14.53 46.49 -0.04
N ASN A 260 15.35 47.55 0.02
CA ASN A 260 15.27 48.51 1.11
C ASN A 260 13.94 49.26 1.13
N ALA A 261 13.42 49.68 -0.03
CA ALA A 261 12.18 50.43 -0.10
C ALA A 261 10.93 49.58 0.23
N TYR A 262 10.89 48.34 -0.27
CA TYR A 262 9.68 47.52 -0.34
C TYR A 262 9.75 46.16 0.38
N GLY A 263 10.94 45.63 0.63
CA GLY A 263 11.15 44.36 1.31
C GLY A 263 10.94 44.45 2.83
N ASP A 264 10.79 43.29 3.48
CA ASP A 264 10.68 43.18 4.93
C ASP A 264 11.91 43.79 5.65
N ARG A 265 11.66 44.67 6.63
CA ARG A 265 12.68 45.32 7.48
C ARG A 265 12.77 44.71 8.88
N GLY A 266 12.15 43.58 9.14
CA GLY A 266 12.24 42.87 10.41
C GLY A 266 13.65 42.33 10.69
N GLY A 267 14.33 42.88 11.71
CA GLY A 267 15.66 42.43 12.16
C GLY A 267 16.85 43.06 11.41
N ASN A 268 18.06 42.47 11.54
CA ASN A 268 19.28 42.89 10.83
C ASN A 268 19.41 42.25 9.41
N LYS A 269 18.30 41.98 8.73
CA LYS A 269 18.29 41.26 7.45
C LYS A 269 18.68 42.18 6.29
N THR A 270 19.47 41.67 5.34
CA THR A 270 19.75 42.31 4.04
C THR A 270 19.19 41.46 2.91
N ALA A 271 19.16 41.99 1.68
CA ALA A 271 18.67 41.27 0.51
C ALA A 271 19.37 39.91 0.29
N ARG A 272 20.67 39.84 0.61
CA ARG A 272 21.53 38.66 0.35
C ARG A 272 21.94 37.89 1.60
N ASP A 273 21.74 38.45 2.79
CA ASP A 273 22.06 37.84 4.09
C ASP A 273 20.84 37.59 4.98
N GLY A 274 19.63 37.80 4.45
CA GLY A 274 18.35 37.64 5.16
C GLY A 274 17.74 36.24 5.11
N GLY A 275 18.46 35.22 4.64
CA GLY A 275 17.95 33.87 4.38
C GLY A 275 17.11 33.29 5.53
N PHE A 276 15.96 32.69 5.18
CA PHE A 276 15.00 32.14 6.15
C PHE A 276 15.32 30.68 6.56
N LYS A 277 16.43 30.09 6.08
CA LYS A 277 16.93 28.76 6.47
C LYS A 277 18.43 28.82 6.80
N PHE A 278 19.14 27.73 6.51
CA PHE A 278 20.48 27.39 6.98
C PHE A 278 21.61 27.97 6.13
N MET A 279 21.33 28.74 5.07
CA MET A 279 22.37 29.46 4.33
C MET A 279 21.79 30.76 3.79
N SER A 280 22.59 31.82 3.80
CA SER A 280 22.22 33.04 3.09
C SER A 280 22.27 32.86 1.57
N GLN A 281 21.53 33.71 0.86
CA GLN A 281 21.54 33.74 -0.60
C GLN A 281 22.95 34.03 -1.12
N ALA A 282 23.67 34.99 -0.52
CA ALA A 282 25.07 35.25 -0.85
C ALA A 282 25.96 34.00 -0.69
N ALA A 283 25.81 33.28 0.43
CA ALA A 283 26.59 32.07 0.67
C ALA A 283 26.29 30.96 -0.34
N LEU A 284 25.03 30.82 -0.77
CA LEU A 284 24.63 29.86 -1.80
C LEU A 284 25.10 30.29 -3.19
N GLU A 285 25.06 31.58 -3.52
CA GLU A 285 25.60 32.15 -4.75
C GLU A 285 27.10 31.90 -4.85
N ASP A 286 27.87 32.23 -3.81
CA ASP A 286 29.31 32.01 -3.75
C ASP A 286 29.67 30.53 -3.83
N ALA A 287 28.96 29.67 -3.08
CA ALA A 287 29.19 28.23 -3.10
C ALA A 287 28.88 27.59 -4.45
N THR A 288 27.88 28.12 -5.17
CA THR A 288 27.55 27.67 -6.52
C THR A 288 28.55 28.20 -7.54
N LEU A 289 28.95 29.47 -7.42
CA LEU A 289 29.97 30.11 -8.26
C LEU A 289 31.34 29.40 -8.14
N ALA A 290 31.65 28.86 -6.96
CA ALA A 290 32.87 28.08 -6.73
C ALA A 290 32.89 26.73 -7.49
N MET A 291 31.76 26.24 -8.00
CA MET A 291 31.66 24.96 -8.72
C MET A 291 31.97 25.09 -10.22
N LYS A 292 32.34 26.28 -10.72
CA LYS A 292 32.61 26.52 -12.15
C LYS A 292 33.70 25.62 -12.76
N PRO A 293 33.57 25.19 -14.02
CA PRO A 293 32.38 25.35 -14.87
C PRO A 293 31.23 24.47 -14.36
N LEU A 294 30.01 25.03 -14.35
CA LEU A 294 28.81 24.33 -13.89
C LEU A 294 28.35 23.32 -14.93
N THR A 295 27.92 22.16 -14.46
CA THR A 295 27.27 21.09 -15.23
C THR A 295 25.94 20.77 -14.58
N GLU A 296 25.06 20.04 -15.28
CA GLU A 296 23.81 19.54 -14.69
C GLU A 296 24.04 18.77 -13.40
N GLU A 297 25.06 17.92 -13.36
CA GLU A 297 25.45 17.16 -12.17
C GLU A 297 25.77 18.08 -10.98
N LYS A 298 26.58 19.12 -11.20
CA LYS A 298 26.97 20.07 -10.16
C LYS A 298 25.78 20.91 -9.68
N LEU A 299 24.89 21.31 -10.58
CA LEU A 299 23.68 22.04 -10.18
C LEU A 299 22.69 21.13 -9.45
N MET A 300 22.54 19.86 -9.84
CA MET A 300 21.77 18.87 -9.09
C MET A 300 22.33 18.67 -7.68
N GLU A 301 23.65 18.58 -7.53
CA GLU A 301 24.31 18.49 -6.22
C GLU A 301 23.97 19.71 -5.35
N ARG A 302 23.96 20.90 -5.93
CA ARG A 302 23.56 22.13 -5.23
C ARG A 302 22.09 22.14 -4.83
N VAL A 303 21.18 21.77 -5.72
CA VAL A 303 19.73 21.70 -5.43
C VAL A 303 19.41 20.62 -4.39
N ARG A 304 20.21 19.55 -4.33
CA ARG A 304 20.14 18.43 -3.39
C ARG A 304 20.72 18.73 -2.00
N ASP A 305 21.39 19.86 -1.82
CA ASP A 305 22.12 20.18 -0.59
C ASP A 305 21.19 20.10 0.63
N VAL A 306 21.57 19.28 1.62
CA VAL A 306 20.79 19.01 2.86
C VAL A 306 20.47 20.26 3.67
N ARG A 307 21.17 21.38 3.42
CA ARG A 307 20.92 22.68 4.06
C ARG A 307 19.76 23.45 3.43
N ILE A 308 19.28 23.02 2.28
CA ILE A 308 18.17 23.69 1.58
C ILE A 308 17.12 22.72 1.04
N SER A 309 17.40 21.42 0.95
CA SER A 309 16.41 20.41 0.56
C SER A 309 16.07 19.52 1.75
N ASP A 310 14.89 19.73 2.33
CA ASP A 310 14.38 19.01 3.50
C ASP A 310 12.94 18.51 3.28
N ASP A 311 12.17 18.30 4.35
CA ASP A 311 10.77 17.85 4.26
C ASP A 311 9.80 18.93 3.75
N GLU A 312 10.18 20.20 3.75
CA GLU A 312 9.34 21.23 3.16
C GLU A 312 9.48 21.24 1.64
N ALA A 313 10.64 20.81 1.11
CA ALA A 313 10.84 20.66 -0.32
C ALA A 313 9.90 19.59 -0.92
N GLY A 314 8.91 20.06 -1.68
CA GLY A 314 7.91 19.29 -2.40
C GLY A 314 8.37 18.76 -3.75
N TYR A 315 9.45 19.30 -4.30
CA TYR A 315 10.16 18.76 -5.47
C TYR A 315 11.55 19.36 -5.64
N GLY A 316 12.34 18.80 -6.55
CA GLY A 316 13.57 19.44 -7.06
C GLY A 316 13.58 19.48 -8.57
N GLN A 317 14.06 20.56 -9.17
CA GLN A 317 14.21 20.69 -10.61
C GLN A 317 15.58 21.22 -11.04
N VAL A 318 16.06 20.76 -12.19
CA VAL A 318 17.23 21.30 -12.90
C VAL A 318 16.96 21.29 -14.39
N LEU A 319 17.24 22.40 -15.07
CA LEU A 319 17.06 22.55 -16.51
C LEU A 319 18.25 23.32 -17.13
N SER A 320 18.57 22.96 -18.37
CA SER A 320 19.64 23.58 -19.16
C SER A 320 19.04 24.11 -20.46
N LEU A 321 19.06 25.43 -20.63
CA LEU A 321 18.47 26.15 -21.76
C LEU A 321 19.56 26.50 -22.77
N LYS A 322 19.42 26.00 -23.99
CA LYS A 322 20.43 26.14 -25.04
C LYS A 322 19.82 26.54 -26.37
N ALA A 323 20.57 27.32 -27.14
CA ALA A 323 20.20 27.69 -28.49
C ALA A 323 20.20 26.49 -29.46
N GLY A 324 19.27 26.51 -30.42
CA GLY A 324 19.22 25.53 -31.51
C GLY A 324 18.74 24.13 -31.12
N VAL A 325 18.16 23.98 -29.92
CA VAL A 325 17.53 22.73 -29.48
C VAL A 325 16.10 22.69 -30.04
N ASP A 326 15.69 21.56 -30.62
CA ASP A 326 14.29 21.36 -31.04
C ASP A 326 13.37 21.38 -29.81
N ARG A 327 12.16 21.94 -29.96
CA ARG A 327 11.19 22.05 -28.87
C ARG A 327 10.89 20.74 -28.15
N ASP A 328 10.92 19.61 -28.87
CA ASP A 328 10.63 18.29 -28.27
C ASP A 328 11.81 17.77 -27.45
N LEU A 329 13.01 18.32 -27.65
CA LEU A 329 14.27 17.94 -26.99
C LEU A 329 14.61 18.85 -25.80
N LEU A 330 13.76 19.83 -25.46
CA LEU A 330 13.87 20.58 -24.22
C LEU A 330 13.68 19.63 -23.04
N ARG A 331 14.69 19.55 -22.17
CA ARG A 331 14.77 18.57 -21.09
C ARG A 331 14.80 19.23 -19.72
N VAL A 332 14.05 18.65 -18.80
CA VAL A 332 14.02 18.99 -17.39
C VAL A 332 14.32 17.74 -16.57
N TRP A 333 15.14 17.90 -15.55
CA TRP A 333 15.39 16.90 -14.54
C TRP A 333 14.51 17.17 -13.33
N ILE A 334 13.73 16.18 -12.90
CA ILE A 334 12.73 16.35 -11.84
C ILE A 334 12.91 15.28 -10.77
N ALA A 335 13.03 15.71 -9.53
CA ALA A 335 12.89 14.88 -8.34
C ALA A 335 11.45 15.07 -7.79
N PRO A 336 10.65 13.99 -7.63
CA PRO A 336 9.23 14.07 -7.27
C PRO A 336 8.91 14.50 -5.82
N THR A 337 9.94 14.78 -5.02
CA THR A 337 9.90 15.35 -3.67
C THR A 337 11.29 15.94 -3.39
N GLY A 338 11.53 16.48 -2.19
CA GLY A 338 12.85 16.89 -1.69
C GLY A 338 14.00 16.03 -2.24
N SER A 339 14.81 16.66 -3.09
CA SER A 339 15.81 15.98 -3.92
C SER A 339 16.91 15.30 -3.09
N VAL A 340 17.08 15.69 -1.82
CA VAL A 340 17.92 14.97 -0.85
C VAL A 340 17.59 13.47 -0.75
N ALA A 341 16.33 13.07 -0.95
CA ALA A 341 15.86 11.68 -0.82
C ALA A 341 15.27 11.09 -2.12
N ALA A 342 15.16 11.89 -3.18
CA ALA A 342 14.59 11.49 -4.46
C ALA A 342 15.61 11.66 -5.62
N PRO A 343 15.62 10.77 -6.62
CA PRO A 343 16.49 10.90 -7.78
C PRO A 343 15.91 11.90 -8.78
N PHE A 344 16.78 12.60 -9.49
CA PHE A 344 16.41 13.36 -10.67
C PHE A 344 16.13 12.43 -11.86
N VAL A 345 14.90 12.45 -12.36
CA VAL A 345 14.47 11.70 -13.55
C VAL A 345 14.41 12.67 -14.75
N PRO A 346 14.95 12.29 -15.94
CA PRO A 346 14.92 13.16 -17.11
C PRO A 346 13.56 13.09 -17.82
N TRP A 347 12.99 14.26 -18.09
CA TRP A 347 11.75 14.46 -18.83
C TRP A 347 12.00 15.41 -19.99
N TRP A 348 11.54 15.03 -21.18
CA TRP A 348 11.54 15.92 -22.34
C TRP A 348 10.16 16.49 -22.57
N LEU A 349 10.08 17.70 -23.11
CA LEU A 349 8.79 18.29 -23.46
C LEU A 349 8.07 17.49 -24.56
N GLY A 350 8.82 16.79 -25.40
CA GLY A 350 8.32 15.95 -26.48
C GLY A 350 7.72 14.60 -26.04
N VAL A 351 7.60 14.28 -24.75
CA VAL A 351 6.97 13.02 -24.31
C VAL A 351 5.44 13.03 -24.50
N ASP A 352 4.80 11.89 -24.73
CA ASP A 352 3.36 11.81 -24.98
C ASP A 352 2.50 11.95 -23.70
N GLY A 353 3.10 11.78 -22.52
CA GLY A 353 2.39 11.91 -21.24
C GLY A 353 3.26 11.61 -20.03
N ILE A 354 2.67 11.83 -18.84
CA ILE A 354 3.28 11.54 -17.54
C ILE A 354 2.65 10.25 -16.99
N PRO A 355 3.45 9.28 -16.48
CA PRO A 355 2.91 8.08 -15.87
C PRO A 355 2.13 8.43 -14.60
N PRO A 356 1.05 7.70 -14.27
CA PRO A 356 0.21 7.98 -13.12
C PRO A 356 0.98 8.15 -11.80
N GLU A 357 2.08 7.44 -11.62
CA GLU A 357 2.84 7.48 -10.37
C GLU A 357 3.51 8.83 -10.09
N PHE A 358 3.64 9.68 -11.11
CA PHE A 358 4.21 11.03 -11.02
C PHE A 358 3.17 12.13 -11.27
N GLY A 359 1.93 11.77 -11.60
CA GLY A 359 0.81 12.69 -11.87
C GLY A 359 -0.04 13.02 -10.63
N GLU A 360 -1.14 13.75 -10.85
CA GLU A 360 -2.05 14.23 -9.80
C GLU A 360 -2.81 13.10 -9.12
N HIS A 361 -2.58 12.82 -7.83
CA HIS A 361 -3.44 11.93 -7.02
C HIS A 361 -4.49 12.77 -6.28
N ARG A 362 -5.71 12.26 -6.09
CA ARG A 362 -6.81 13.00 -5.43
C ARG A 362 -6.46 13.39 -3.99
N TYR A 363 -5.78 12.53 -3.24
CA TYR A 363 -5.46 12.79 -1.82
C TYR A 363 -4.40 13.86 -1.65
N LEU A 364 -3.84 14.36 -2.76
CA LEU A 364 -3.03 15.56 -2.78
C LEU A 364 -3.90 16.81 -2.56
N THR A 365 -5.20 16.78 -2.89
CA THR A 365 -6.09 17.94 -2.76
C THR A 365 -6.82 18.01 -1.41
N THR A 366 -6.89 19.22 -0.84
CA THR A 366 -7.55 19.49 0.44
C THR A 366 -9.02 19.07 0.41
N GLY A 367 -9.45 18.28 1.41
CA GLY A 367 -10.84 17.82 1.56
C GLY A 367 -11.23 16.56 0.76
N ALA A 368 -10.37 16.08 -0.15
CA ALA A 368 -10.66 14.91 -0.99
C ALA A 368 -10.82 13.58 -0.23
N SER A 369 -10.33 13.51 1.01
CA SER A 369 -10.52 12.34 1.89
C SER A 369 -11.98 12.12 2.30
N SER A 370 -12.83 13.14 2.17
CA SER A 370 -14.24 13.13 2.58
C SER A 370 -15.23 12.83 1.45
N SER A 371 -14.77 12.80 0.19
CA SER A 371 -15.62 12.64 -1.00
C SER A 371 -15.39 11.31 -1.71
N PHE A 372 -16.38 10.89 -2.50
CA PHE A 372 -16.26 9.72 -3.36
C PHE A 372 -15.25 9.98 -4.48
N LEU A 373 -14.50 8.95 -4.85
CA LEU A 373 -13.50 9.00 -5.92
C LEU A 373 -14.17 9.33 -7.27
N ASN A 374 -13.75 10.42 -7.91
CA ASN A 374 -14.10 10.69 -9.30
C ASN A 374 -13.51 9.56 -10.18
N PRO A 375 -14.33 8.87 -11.01
CA PRO A 375 -13.85 7.82 -11.91
C PRO A 375 -12.64 8.21 -12.77
N ASP A 376 -12.50 9.49 -13.13
CA ASP A 376 -11.36 9.98 -13.92
C ASP A 376 -10.01 9.80 -13.20
N PHE A 377 -10.02 9.74 -11.86
CA PHE A 377 -8.85 9.52 -11.02
C PHE A 377 -8.72 8.05 -10.54
N GLU A 378 -9.58 7.12 -10.99
CA GLU A 378 -9.59 5.75 -10.45
C GLU A 378 -8.27 4.98 -10.72
N LEU A 379 -7.78 5.02 -11.95
CA LEU A 379 -6.52 4.35 -12.32
C LEU A 379 -5.31 5.05 -11.69
N GLN A 380 -5.41 6.37 -11.58
CA GLN A 380 -4.42 7.22 -10.94
C GLN A 380 -4.27 6.85 -9.47
N GLU A 381 -5.37 6.76 -8.73
CA GLU A 381 -5.40 6.37 -7.32
C GLU A 381 -5.09 4.88 -7.06
N ALA A 382 -5.27 4.03 -8.06
CA ALA A 382 -4.84 2.64 -8.01
C ALA A 382 -3.33 2.47 -8.19
N SER A 383 -2.66 3.47 -8.77
CA SER A 383 -1.21 3.48 -8.94
C SER A 383 -0.49 3.84 -7.63
N GLU A 384 0.82 3.64 -7.61
CA GLU A 384 1.64 4.17 -6.52
C GLU A 384 1.86 5.67 -6.68
N PHE A 385 2.37 6.35 -5.66
CA PHE A 385 2.74 7.75 -5.78
C PHE A 385 4.20 7.96 -5.41
N ALA A 386 4.96 8.48 -6.37
CA ALA A 386 6.40 8.69 -6.26
C ALA A 386 6.74 9.57 -5.05
N GLY A 387 6.01 10.68 -4.86
CA GLY A 387 6.22 11.59 -3.73
C GLY A 387 6.15 10.87 -2.39
N ARG A 388 5.12 10.03 -2.18
CA ARG A 388 4.97 9.25 -0.94
C ARG A 388 6.10 8.24 -0.74
N ILE A 389 6.55 7.56 -1.80
CA ILE A 389 7.64 6.58 -1.69
C ILE A 389 8.93 7.27 -1.24
N PHE A 390 9.29 8.39 -1.86
CA PHE A 390 10.53 9.08 -1.55
C PHE A 390 10.46 9.90 -0.25
N LYS A 391 9.28 10.40 0.16
CA LYS A 391 9.08 10.94 1.52
C LYS A 391 9.36 9.89 2.61
N ARG A 392 9.02 8.62 2.37
CA ARG A 392 9.40 7.54 3.30
C ARG A 392 10.92 7.36 3.38
N VAL A 393 11.62 7.44 2.24
CA VAL A 393 13.09 7.40 2.19
C VAL A 393 13.66 8.56 3.02
N LEU A 394 13.13 9.78 2.83
CA LEU A 394 13.53 10.97 3.59
C LEU A 394 13.39 10.76 5.10
N TYR A 395 12.21 10.34 5.57
CA TYR A 395 11.95 10.17 7.00
C TYR A 395 12.83 9.10 7.64
N TYR A 396 13.06 7.98 6.95
CA TYR A 396 13.98 6.97 7.47
C TYR A 396 15.43 7.45 7.44
N MET A 397 15.85 8.13 6.37
CA MET A 397 17.19 8.69 6.24
C MET A 397 17.48 9.67 7.39
N CYS A 398 16.59 10.62 7.65
CA CYS A 398 16.77 11.61 8.70
C CYS A 398 16.60 11.03 10.13
N SER A 399 16.15 9.78 10.29
CA SER A 399 16.16 9.11 11.61
C SER A 399 17.58 8.82 12.12
N ALA A 400 18.55 8.64 11.21
CA ALA A 400 19.97 8.47 11.52
C ALA A 400 20.84 9.01 10.36
N PRO A 401 20.89 10.34 10.18
CA PRO A 401 21.44 10.96 8.98
C PRO A 401 22.92 10.62 8.76
N ASP A 402 23.73 10.60 9.81
CA ASP A 402 25.16 10.25 9.72
C ASP A 402 25.41 8.86 9.12
N ALA A 403 24.46 7.92 9.27
CA ALA A 403 24.58 6.57 8.77
C ALA A 403 23.93 6.40 7.39
N PHE A 404 22.76 7.00 7.16
CA PHE A 404 21.96 6.73 5.97
C PHE A 404 22.14 7.75 4.86
N HIS A 405 22.39 9.02 5.18
CA HIS A 405 22.51 10.06 4.16
C HIS A 405 23.60 9.74 3.12
N PRO A 406 24.84 9.33 3.50
CA PRO A 406 25.86 8.97 2.50
C PRO A 406 25.45 7.80 1.59
N VAL A 407 24.74 6.80 2.14
CA VAL A 407 24.30 5.62 1.40
C VAL A 407 23.19 5.97 0.42
N VAL A 408 22.17 6.70 0.87
CA VAL A 408 21.06 7.17 0.03
C VAL A 408 21.59 8.05 -1.09
N THR A 409 22.41 9.06 -0.77
CA THR A 409 23.01 9.94 -1.77
C THR A 409 23.83 9.16 -2.80
N SER A 410 24.63 8.17 -2.38
CA SER A 410 25.39 7.32 -3.31
C SER A 410 24.47 6.54 -4.28
N MET A 411 23.37 5.98 -3.79
CA MET A 411 22.40 5.26 -4.63
C MET A 411 21.70 6.19 -5.63
N LEU A 412 21.30 7.38 -5.18
CA LEU A 412 20.66 8.39 -6.01
C LEU A 412 21.62 8.90 -7.09
N THR A 413 22.84 9.29 -6.73
CA THR A 413 23.87 9.73 -7.68
C THR A 413 24.23 8.62 -8.67
N GLY A 414 24.27 7.36 -8.24
CA GLY A 414 24.49 6.21 -9.13
C GLY A 414 23.41 6.06 -10.20
N PHE A 415 22.13 6.18 -9.81
CA PHE A 415 21.00 6.18 -10.75
C PHE A 415 21.07 7.35 -11.74
N GLU A 416 21.41 8.54 -11.24
CA GLU A 416 21.48 9.74 -12.06
C GLU A 416 22.67 9.73 -13.02
N ASN A 417 23.82 9.21 -12.59
CA ASN A 417 24.98 9.01 -13.46
C ASN A 417 24.65 8.09 -14.64
N GLN A 418 23.94 7.00 -14.38
CA GLN A 418 23.47 6.12 -15.46
C GLN A 418 22.49 6.84 -16.40
N SER A 419 21.58 7.65 -15.85
CA SER A 419 20.65 8.43 -16.67
C SER A 419 21.40 9.45 -17.53
N ARG A 420 22.39 10.14 -16.96
CA ARG A 420 23.23 11.12 -17.66
C ARG A 420 24.05 10.47 -18.78
N SER A 421 24.58 9.25 -18.58
CA SER A 421 25.31 8.54 -19.64
C SER A 421 24.43 8.15 -20.82
N ASP A 422 23.13 8.00 -20.61
CA ASP A 422 22.18 7.60 -21.65
C ASP A 422 21.64 8.78 -22.46
N VAL A 423 21.43 9.94 -21.82
CA VAL A 423 20.77 11.11 -22.41
C VAL A 423 21.36 11.48 -23.77
N ASP A 424 22.68 11.44 -23.91
CA ASP A 424 23.39 11.79 -25.14
C ASP A 424 22.92 10.97 -26.35
N TRP A 425 22.82 9.64 -26.21
CA TRP A 425 22.42 8.79 -27.32
C TRP A 425 20.91 8.87 -27.56
N VAL A 426 20.11 9.01 -26.51
CA VAL A 426 18.64 9.18 -26.61
C VAL A 426 18.32 10.46 -27.39
N GLN A 427 18.95 11.58 -27.00
CA GLN A 427 18.72 12.87 -27.61
C GLN A 427 19.22 12.92 -29.06
N LYS A 428 20.41 12.38 -29.35
CA LYS A 428 20.91 12.28 -30.74
C LYS A 428 19.99 11.42 -31.62
N SER A 429 19.48 10.32 -31.09
CA SER A 429 18.57 9.44 -31.82
C SER A 429 17.24 10.13 -32.12
N ALA A 430 16.65 10.79 -31.12
CA ALA A 430 15.43 11.58 -31.29
C ALA A 430 15.64 12.75 -32.28
N GLU A 431 16.78 13.45 -32.21
CA GLU A 431 17.14 14.52 -33.13
C GLU A 431 17.25 14.02 -34.59
N LEU A 432 17.86 12.86 -34.82
CA LEU A 432 17.94 12.24 -36.15
C LEU A 432 16.56 11.87 -36.69
N LEU A 433 15.69 11.31 -35.84
CA LEU A 433 14.31 10.99 -36.19
C LEU A 433 13.53 12.26 -36.57
N ILE A 434 13.63 13.32 -35.78
CA ILE A 434 13.02 14.62 -36.08
C ILE A 434 13.52 15.17 -37.41
N LYS A 435 14.84 15.16 -37.66
CA LYS A 435 15.45 15.62 -38.92
C LYS A 435 15.03 14.79 -40.13
N SER A 436 14.71 13.51 -39.93
CA SER A 436 14.18 12.63 -40.98
C SER A 436 12.68 12.81 -41.26
N GLY A 437 11.98 13.64 -40.48
CA GLY A 437 10.53 13.86 -40.60
C GLY A 437 9.68 12.94 -39.73
N ASP A 438 10.28 12.04 -38.93
CA ASP A 438 9.58 11.10 -38.05
C ASP A 438 9.55 11.58 -36.59
N ARG A 439 8.88 12.70 -36.36
CA ARG A 439 8.71 13.30 -35.02
C ARG A 439 7.88 12.40 -34.08
N GLN A 440 6.97 11.59 -34.62
CA GLN A 440 6.15 10.70 -33.80
C GLN A 440 6.99 9.58 -33.18
N THR A 441 7.89 8.95 -33.94
CA THR A 441 8.80 7.94 -33.38
C THR A 441 9.79 8.58 -32.40
N ALA A 442 10.23 9.82 -32.64
CA ALA A 442 11.03 10.56 -31.66
C ALA A 442 10.29 10.75 -30.33
N SER A 443 9.02 11.19 -30.37
CA SER A 443 8.17 11.30 -29.17
C SER A 443 8.05 9.96 -28.43
N ARG A 444 7.77 8.86 -29.13
CA ARG A 444 7.66 7.54 -28.52
C ARG A 444 8.97 7.08 -27.89
N LEU A 445 10.12 7.37 -28.51
CA LEU A 445 11.44 7.07 -27.95
C LEU A 445 11.68 7.83 -26.64
N LEU A 446 11.44 9.15 -26.65
CA LEU A 446 11.59 10.01 -25.46
C LEU A 446 10.65 9.55 -24.34
N THR A 447 9.38 9.27 -24.68
CA THR A 447 8.37 8.77 -23.74
C THR A 447 8.78 7.44 -23.14
N TYR A 448 9.17 6.48 -23.99
CA TYR A 448 9.62 5.17 -23.54
C TYR A 448 10.81 5.28 -22.59
N TYR A 449 11.80 6.11 -22.92
CA TYR A 449 12.97 6.28 -22.07
C TYR A 449 12.62 6.95 -20.74
N SER A 450 11.90 8.08 -20.74
CA SER A 450 11.48 8.76 -19.51
C SER A 450 10.61 7.86 -18.63
N HIS A 451 9.63 7.15 -19.19
CA HIS A 451 8.77 6.22 -18.43
C HIS A 451 9.57 5.04 -17.87
N SER A 452 10.50 4.48 -18.65
CA SER A 452 11.37 3.40 -18.19
C SER A 452 12.31 3.85 -17.06
N ARG A 453 12.86 5.07 -17.14
CA ARG A 453 13.67 5.65 -16.05
C ARG A 453 12.82 5.96 -14.83
N ALA A 454 11.62 6.49 -15.00
CA ALA A 454 10.67 6.76 -13.92
C ALA A 454 10.28 5.47 -13.17
N ALA A 455 10.00 4.38 -13.90
CA ALA A 455 9.74 3.07 -13.31
C ALA A 455 10.93 2.54 -12.49
N LYS A 456 12.16 2.63 -13.04
CA LYS A 456 13.39 2.27 -12.32
C LYS A 456 13.63 3.14 -11.09
N ALA A 457 13.29 4.43 -11.15
CA ALA A 457 13.37 5.33 -10.00
C ALA A 457 12.42 4.86 -8.88
N LEU A 458 11.18 4.49 -9.23
CA LEU A 458 10.22 3.94 -8.26
C LEU A 458 10.73 2.64 -7.63
N GLU A 459 11.28 1.73 -8.42
CA GLU A 459 11.91 0.49 -7.91
C GLU A 459 13.07 0.77 -6.95
N LEU A 460 13.93 1.75 -7.29
CA LEU A 460 15.00 2.22 -6.41
C LEU A 460 14.43 2.78 -5.10
N GLY A 461 13.44 3.66 -5.18
CA GLY A 461 12.75 4.25 -4.03
C GLY A 461 12.15 3.20 -3.09
N LYS A 462 11.46 2.19 -3.64
CA LYS A 462 10.92 1.05 -2.88
C LYS A 462 12.01 0.26 -2.19
N SER A 463 13.09 -0.03 -2.92
CA SER A 463 14.22 -0.81 -2.40
C SER A 463 14.91 -0.07 -1.25
N MET A 464 15.18 1.23 -1.41
CA MET A 464 15.74 2.08 -0.36
C MET A 464 14.80 2.14 0.86
N ALA A 465 13.52 2.44 0.66
CA ALA A 465 12.55 2.54 1.75
C ALA A 465 12.41 1.20 2.51
N ALA A 466 12.38 0.07 1.81
CA ALA A 466 12.31 -1.25 2.41
C ALA A 466 13.60 -1.60 3.19
N ALA A 467 14.77 -1.29 2.65
CA ALA A 467 16.05 -1.53 3.30
C ALA A 467 16.20 -0.71 4.59
N LEU A 468 15.88 0.59 4.53
CA LEU A 468 15.94 1.49 5.68
C LEU A 468 14.92 1.10 6.77
N ASP A 469 13.68 0.77 6.39
CA ASP A 469 12.66 0.25 7.30
C ASP A 469 13.12 -1.04 8.00
N GLY A 470 13.68 -1.97 7.23
CA GLY A 470 14.24 -3.22 7.73
C GLY A 470 15.33 -2.97 8.76
N TYR A 471 16.27 -2.06 8.47
CA TYR A 471 17.34 -1.70 9.39
C TYR A 471 16.82 -1.09 10.70
N ILE A 472 15.86 -0.17 10.63
CA ILE A 472 15.30 0.49 11.82
C ILE A 472 14.56 -0.52 12.70
N LYS A 473 13.81 -1.44 12.10
CA LYS A 473 13.13 -2.54 12.81
C LYS A 473 14.13 -3.50 13.45
N LEU A 474 15.20 -3.88 12.75
CA LEU A 474 16.23 -4.78 13.27
C LEU A 474 17.03 -4.17 14.43
N THR A 475 17.33 -2.87 14.36
CA THR A 475 18.08 -2.17 15.40
C THR A 475 17.21 -1.74 16.59
N GLY A 476 15.90 -2.00 16.56
CA GLY A 476 14.97 -1.61 17.62
C GLY A 476 14.84 -0.09 17.79
N ARG A 477 15.21 0.69 16.77
CA ARG A 477 15.24 2.17 16.80
C ARG A 477 13.88 2.81 16.52
N TRP A 478 12.82 2.00 16.40
CA TRP A 478 11.46 2.49 16.23
C TRP A 478 11.04 3.29 17.47
N LYS A 479 10.66 4.55 17.27
CA LYS A 479 10.17 5.42 18.34
C LYS A 479 8.67 5.61 18.19
N ASN A 480 7.95 5.48 19.31
CA ASN A 480 6.56 5.92 19.34
C ASN A 480 6.54 7.46 19.39
N PRO A 481 5.58 8.13 18.72
CA PRO A 481 5.42 9.57 18.84
C PRO A 481 5.16 9.94 20.30
N VAL A 482 5.76 11.05 20.74
CA VAL A 482 5.59 11.59 22.09
C VAL A 482 4.91 12.95 21.94
N GLY A 483 3.61 13.01 22.19
CA GLY A 483 2.81 14.23 22.00
C GLY A 483 1.53 13.99 21.21
N SER A 484 0.69 15.03 21.13
CA SER A 484 -0.54 15.05 20.34
C SER A 484 -0.44 15.84 19.04
N GLU A 485 0.66 16.58 18.86
CA GLU A 485 0.91 17.39 17.67
C GLU A 485 1.49 16.51 16.56
N ILE A 486 0.87 16.58 15.39
CA ILE A 486 1.28 15.84 14.18
C ILE A 486 2.14 16.73 13.29
N ASN A 487 1.86 18.04 13.26
CA ASN A 487 2.59 19.07 12.54
C ASN A 487 2.85 20.24 13.51
N ASP A 488 4.00 20.90 13.38
CA ASP A 488 4.27 22.20 14.00
C ASP A 488 4.04 23.29 12.94
N ALA A 489 3.35 24.37 13.30
CA ALA A 489 3.04 25.51 12.43
C ALA A 489 4.21 26.52 12.33
N GLY A 490 5.43 26.10 12.69
CA GLY A 490 6.63 26.93 12.59
C GLY A 490 7.00 27.68 13.88
N GLU A 491 6.57 27.22 15.06
CA GLU A 491 6.86 27.90 16.34
C GLU A 491 7.74 27.10 17.33
N GLY A 492 8.59 26.18 16.83
CA GLY A 492 9.86 25.86 17.50
C GLY A 492 10.23 24.39 17.76
N ALA A 493 9.55 23.41 17.15
CA ALA A 493 9.97 22.02 17.10
C ALA A 493 10.54 21.65 15.71
N GLU A 494 11.65 20.89 15.68
CA GLU A 494 12.34 20.50 14.44
C GLU A 494 11.39 19.78 13.45
N THR A 495 11.16 20.35 12.27
CA THR A 495 10.70 19.61 11.08
C THR A 495 11.69 18.50 10.77
N VAL A 496 11.30 17.47 10.01
CA VAL A 496 12.21 16.36 9.70
C VAL A 496 13.37 16.84 8.83
N ASN A 497 14.46 17.22 9.49
CA ASN A 497 15.69 17.70 8.87
C ASN A 497 16.83 16.72 9.14
N CYS A 498 17.60 16.42 8.11
CA CYS A 498 18.77 15.56 8.17
C CYS A 498 20.01 16.21 8.83
N LEU A 499 19.94 17.47 9.28
CA LEU A 499 21.06 18.23 9.88
C LEU A 499 21.13 18.22 11.42
N VAL A 500 20.54 17.25 12.10
CA VAL A 500 20.45 17.24 13.58
C VAL A 500 21.80 17.44 14.28
N GLY A 501 22.01 18.63 14.84
CA GLY A 501 23.17 19.01 15.66
C GLY A 501 24.26 19.80 14.95
N TYR A 502 24.24 19.97 13.63
CA TYR A 502 25.19 20.82 12.91
C TYR A 502 24.80 22.31 13.01
N ASP A 503 25.78 23.21 12.86
CA ASP A 503 25.52 24.65 12.76
C ASP A 503 25.03 24.94 11.34
N PRO A 504 23.72 25.09 11.12
CA PRO A 504 23.17 25.11 9.78
C PRO A 504 23.84 26.14 8.85
N ASP A 505 24.21 27.29 9.41
CA ASP A 505 24.77 28.47 8.73
C ASP A 505 26.24 28.32 8.30
N GLN A 506 26.88 27.21 8.67
CA GLN A 506 28.25 26.90 8.29
C GLN A 506 28.28 25.88 7.14
N PRO A 507 29.11 26.07 6.10
CA PRO A 507 29.35 25.01 5.14
C PRO A 507 29.98 23.78 5.77
N ILE A 508 29.71 22.60 5.20
CA ILE A 508 30.08 21.28 5.75
C ILE A 508 31.55 21.20 6.17
N TRP A 509 32.45 21.88 5.43
CA TRP A 509 33.88 21.92 5.73
C TRP A 509 34.29 22.86 6.88
N LYS A 510 33.38 23.72 7.37
CA LYS A 510 33.56 24.58 8.55
C LYS A 510 32.81 24.06 9.79
N GLN A 511 32.03 22.99 9.65
CA GLN A 511 31.30 22.37 10.75
C GLN A 511 32.26 21.81 11.81
N PRO A 512 31.97 21.96 13.12
CA PRO A 512 32.70 21.23 14.14
C PRO A 512 32.42 19.72 14.01
N THR A 513 33.46 18.89 14.11
CA THR A 513 33.30 17.43 14.05
C THR A 513 32.43 16.92 15.21
N ASN A 514 31.19 16.55 14.87
CA ASN A 514 30.22 15.76 15.64
C ASN A 514 29.67 16.38 16.95
N PRO A 515 28.68 17.30 16.86
CA PRO A 515 28.06 17.96 18.02
C PRO A 515 27.18 17.05 18.90
N ARG A 516 26.73 15.90 18.36
CA ARG A 516 25.94 14.90 19.11
C ARG A 516 26.68 14.30 20.31
N ARG A 517 28.01 14.31 20.32
CA ARG A 517 28.81 13.76 21.44
C ARG A 517 28.63 14.59 22.73
N LYS A 518 28.29 15.88 22.62
CA LYS A 518 28.15 16.79 23.76
C LYS A 518 26.75 16.73 24.37
N ARG A 519 25.69 16.79 23.56
CA ARG A 519 24.28 16.78 24.00
C ARG A 519 23.84 15.41 24.57
N ASN A 520 24.38 14.31 24.04
CA ASN A 520 24.11 12.96 24.55
C ASN A 520 24.87 12.64 25.86
N ALA A 521 26.01 13.29 26.09
CA ALA A 521 26.75 13.19 27.35
C ALA A 521 26.03 13.90 28.51
N GLU A 522 25.37 15.03 28.24
CA GLU A 522 24.61 15.79 29.25
C GLU A 522 23.26 15.15 29.61
N ARG A 523 22.67 14.33 28.72
CA ARG A 523 21.40 13.61 28.95
C ARG A 523 21.54 12.13 29.33
N GLY A 524 22.77 11.64 29.55
CA GLY A 524 23.02 10.24 29.90
C GLY A 524 22.63 9.22 28.82
N GLN A 525 22.50 9.65 27.55
CA GLN A 525 22.13 8.82 26.40
C GLN A 525 23.31 8.64 25.43
N ALA A 526 24.51 8.41 25.97
CA ALA A 526 25.64 8.02 25.14
C ALA A 526 25.45 6.58 24.66
N ILE A 527 25.18 6.40 23.37
CA ILE A 527 25.22 5.08 22.71
C ILE A 527 26.54 5.02 21.92
N PRO A 528 27.42 4.04 22.20
CA PRO A 528 28.62 3.83 21.38
C PRO A 528 28.18 3.23 20.04
N LEU A 529 28.51 3.92 18.94
CA LEU A 529 28.53 3.31 17.61
C LEU A 529 29.98 2.94 17.33
N ASP A 530 30.33 1.66 17.49
CA ASP A 530 31.58 1.15 16.94
C ASP A 530 31.46 1.19 15.41
N GLY A 531 32.22 2.10 14.81
CA GLY A 531 32.20 2.42 13.38
C GLY A 531 32.78 1.35 12.46
N GLU A 532 32.71 0.06 12.82
CA GLU A 532 33.34 -1.03 12.06
C GLU A 532 32.42 -1.73 11.05
N VAL A 533 31.09 -1.55 11.13
CA VAL A 533 30.16 -2.35 10.28
C VAL A 533 30.02 -1.80 8.86
N PHE A 534 30.26 -0.49 8.63
CA PHE A 534 30.09 0.15 7.32
C PHE A 534 31.40 0.71 6.72
N SER A 535 32.55 0.50 7.37
CA SER A 535 33.86 1.05 6.96
C SER A 535 34.80 0.05 6.28
N ARG A 536 34.38 -1.21 6.07
CA ARG A 536 35.17 -2.15 5.27
C ARG A 536 34.99 -1.84 3.78
N PRO A 537 36.05 -1.49 3.04
CA PRO A 537 36.00 -1.56 1.59
C PRO A 537 35.61 -3.00 1.21
N LEU A 538 34.76 -3.16 0.21
CA LEU A 538 34.59 -4.46 -0.43
C LEU A 538 35.99 -4.96 -0.80
N PRO A 539 36.34 -6.23 -0.50
CA PRO A 539 37.63 -6.76 -0.91
C PRO A 539 37.74 -6.63 -2.43
N PRO A 540 38.92 -6.26 -2.98
CA PRO A 540 39.12 -6.36 -4.42
C PRO A 540 38.82 -7.80 -4.80
N THR A 541 37.87 -7.98 -5.70
CA THR A 541 37.69 -9.28 -6.35
C THR A 541 38.90 -9.47 -7.24
N ASP A 542 39.75 -10.43 -6.89
CA ASP A 542 40.88 -10.91 -7.70
C ASP A 542 40.37 -11.65 -8.96
N GLU A 543 39.53 -10.99 -9.75
CA GLU A 543 39.06 -11.45 -11.06
C GLU A 543 39.19 -10.36 -12.14
N GLU A 544 40.12 -9.42 -11.97
CA GLU A 544 40.59 -8.52 -13.03
C GLU A 544 41.96 -8.92 -13.64
N ALA A 545 42.39 -10.17 -13.46
CA ALA A 545 43.61 -10.69 -14.06
C ALA A 545 43.46 -12.12 -14.60
N ASN A 546 42.55 -12.32 -15.57
CA ASN A 546 42.68 -13.29 -16.68
C ASN A 546 41.37 -13.38 -17.49
N ALA A 547 41.08 -12.40 -18.34
CA ALA A 547 40.09 -12.55 -19.40
C ALA A 547 40.50 -11.79 -20.67
N THR A 548 41.75 -11.96 -21.11
CA THR A 548 42.12 -11.81 -22.53
C THR A 548 41.76 -13.11 -23.25
N GLY A 549 40.46 -13.41 -23.33
CA GLY A 549 39.90 -14.54 -24.06
C GLY A 549 38.85 -14.05 -25.02
N SER A 550 39.16 -14.06 -26.31
CA SER A 550 38.26 -13.69 -27.40
C SER A 550 36.90 -14.41 -27.27
N TYR A 551 35.83 -13.68 -26.98
CA TYR A 551 34.48 -14.20 -27.16
C TYR A 551 34.18 -14.25 -28.67
N LYS A 552 34.19 -15.47 -29.22
CA LYS A 552 33.66 -15.76 -30.56
C LYS A 552 32.14 -15.86 -30.45
N PRO A 553 31.38 -15.25 -31.38
CA PRO A 553 29.96 -15.51 -31.47
C PRO A 553 29.77 -16.91 -32.04
N ASP A 554 29.25 -17.83 -31.25
CA ASP A 554 28.67 -19.06 -31.80
C ASP A 554 27.37 -18.66 -32.50
N ALA A 555 27.48 -18.55 -33.82
CA ALA A 555 26.37 -18.72 -34.74
C ALA A 555 25.91 -20.17 -34.61
N ASP A 556 24.67 -20.38 -34.15
CA ASP A 556 23.79 -21.52 -34.47
C ASP A 556 22.55 -21.46 -33.57
N HIS A 557 21.68 -20.47 -33.80
CA HIS A 557 20.26 -20.54 -33.44
C HIS A 557 19.45 -19.70 -34.45
N GLU A 558 19.44 -20.17 -35.69
CA GLU A 558 18.37 -19.84 -36.65
C GLU A 558 17.08 -20.57 -36.24
N ASP A 559 15.95 -19.90 -36.51
CA ASP A 559 14.59 -20.41 -36.59
C ASP A 559 13.87 -20.87 -35.30
N ALA A 560 13.50 -19.88 -34.47
CA ALA A 560 12.24 -19.95 -33.72
C ALA A 560 11.25 -18.94 -34.35
N PRO A 561 10.05 -19.35 -34.81
CA PRO A 561 9.12 -18.46 -35.47
C PRO A 561 8.67 -17.34 -34.51
N PHE A 562 8.77 -16.10 -34.98
CA PHE A 562 8.10 -14.93 -34.41
C PHE A 562 6.62 -15.27 -34.14
N LEU A 563 6.23 -15.33 -32.87
CA LEU A 563 4.82 -15.21 -32.50
C LEU A 563 4.40 -13.74 -32.73
N PRO A 564 3.22 -13.49 -33.33
CA PRO A 564 2.75 -12.13 -33.58
C PRO A 564 2.48 -11.35 -32.28
N PRO A 565 2.52 -10.00 -32.29
CA PRO A 565 2.45 -9.17 -31.08
C PRO A 565 1.08 -9.12 -30.37
N ASP A 566 0.09 -9.88 -30.83
CA ASP A 566 -1.29 -9.73 -30.38
C ASP A 566 -1.78 -11.03 -29.72
N ALA A 567 -1.53 -11.16 -28.42
CA ALA A 567 -2.44 -11.78 -27.43
C ALA A 567 -1.71 -11.98 -26.09
N ASP A 568 -1.71 -10.95 -25.24
CA ASP A 568 -1.63 -11.17 -23.80
C ASP A 568 -3.06 -11.05 -23.23
N PRO A 569 -3.79 -12.16 -22.97
CA PRO A 569 -5.23 -12.11 -22.73
C PRO A 569 -5.68 -11.52 -21.37
N LEU A 570 -4.80 -10.87 -20.60
CA LEU A 570 -5.12 -10.51 -19.20
C LEU A 570 -4.77 -9.08 -18.78
N VAL A 571 -4.47 -8.17 -19.71
CA VAL A 571 -4.19 -6.75 -19.38
C VAL A 571 -5.24 -5.76 -19.92
N ASP A 572 -6.26 -6.23 -20.65
CA ASP A 572 -7.35 -5.36 -21.11
C ASP A 572 -8.54 -5.33 -20.13
N ALA A 573 -8.50 -4.39 -19.17
CA ALA A 573 -9.71 -3.76 -18.63
C ALA A 573 -9.40 -2.39 -17.99
N LYS A 574 -9.04 -1.39 -18.81
CA LYS A 574 -9.05 0.05 -18.44
C LYS A 574 -10.49 0.64 -18.44
N GLY A 575 -11.44 -0.02 -17.79
CA GLY A 575 -12.83 0.47 -17.65
C GLY A 575 -13.46 -0.01 -16.33
N PRO A 576 -14.63 0.54 -15.92
CA PRO A 576 -15.34 0.04 -14.75
C PRO A 576 -15.59 -1.45 -14.95
N TRP A 577 -15.03 -2.29 -14.09
CA TRP A 577 -15.20 -3.74 -14.17
C TRP A 577 -16.70 -4.04 -14.23
N THR A 578 -17.14 -4.55 -15.39
CA THR A 578 -18.50 -5.03 -15.57
C THR A 578 -18.49 -6.52 -15.29
N PRO A 579 -19.37 -7.01 -14.42
CA PRO A 579 -19.42 -8.43 -14.12
C PRO A 579 -19.62 -9.24 -15.41
N PRO A 580 -18.85 -10.32 -15.63
CA PRO A 580 -18.94 -11.11 -16.85
C PRO A 580 -20.37 -11.65 -17.08
N ARG A 581 -20.74 -11.93 -18.32
CA ARG A 581 -22.08 -12.47 -18.65
C ARG A 581 -22.33 -13.75 -17.83
N GLY A 582 -23.36 -13.73 -16.98
CA GLY A 582 -23.68 -14.84 -16.09
C GLY A 582 -23.02 -14.78 -14.70
N PHE A 583 -22.34 -13.69 -14.34
CA PHE A 583 -21.66 -13.51 -13.05
C PHE A 583 -22.54 -13.84 -11.85
N LEU A 584 -23.80 -13.37 -11.81
CA LEU A 584 -24.73 -13.69 -10.72
C LEU A 584 -24.99 -15.20 -10.59
N TRP A 585 -25.01 -15.93 -11.70
CA TRP A 585 -25.20 -17.38 -11.70
C TRP A 585 -23.92 -18.11 -11.29
N ILE A 586 -22.74 -17.57 -11.64
CA ILE A 586 -21.46 -18.11 -11.16
C ILE A 586 -21.35 -17.92 -9.65
N GLU A 587 -21.63 -16.72 -9.15
CA GLU A 587 -21.70 -16.39 -7.72
C GLU A 587 -22.69 -17.31 -6.99
N ALA A 588 -23.89 -17.53 -7.55
CA ALA A 588 -24.86 -18.46 -6.96
C ALA A 588 -24.30 -19.90 -6.87
N ALA A 589 -23.60 -20.39 -7.91
CA ALA A 589 -23.02 -21.74 -7.91
C ALA A 589 -21.89 -21.89 -6.89
N ILE A 590 -20.95 -20.94 -6.84
CA ILE A 590 -19.82 -21.00 -5.91
C ILE A 590 -20.26 -20.75 -4.46
N MET A 591 -21.22 -19.84 -4.21
CA MET A 591 -21.70 -19.56 -2.86
C MET A 591 -22.56 -20.70 -2.31
N ALA A 592 -23.25 -21.46 -3.16
CA ALA A 592 -23.89 -22.71 -2.75
C ALA A 592 -22.86 -23.74 -2.24
N ASN A 593 -21.73 -23.90 -2.94
CA ASN A 593 -20.63 -24.76 -2.46
C ASN A 593 -20.02 -24.26 -1.16
N VAL A 594 -19.84 -22.95 -1.01
CA VAL A 594 -19.33 -22.31 0.23
C VAL A 594 -20.27 -22.54 1.41
N PHE A 595 -21.59 -22.44 1.18
CA PHE A 595 -22.61 -22.76 2.17
C PHE A 595 -22.55 -24.23 2.58
N LEU A 596 -22.47 -25.15 1.60
CA LEU A 596 -22.38 -26.59 1.85
C LEU A 596 -21.12 -26.96 2.64
N PHE A 597 -19.98 -26.31 2.36
CA PHE A 597 -18.75 -26.47 3.13
C PHE A 597 -18.96 -26.12 4.61
N GLY A 598 -19.61 -24.98 4.90
CA GLY A 598 -19.92 -24.58 6.26
C GLY A 598 -20.93 -25.52 6.94
N LEU A 599 -21.99 -25.89 6.21
CA LEU A 599 -23.07 -26.76 6.68
C LEU A 599 -22.54 -28.13 7.11
N ASP A 600 -21.88 -28.85 6.21
CA ASP A 600 -21.38 -30.20 6.49
C ASP A 600 -20.23 -30.21 7.50
N GLY A 601 -19.40 -29.15 7.49
CA GLY A 601 -18.30 -28.98 8.43
C GLY A 601 -18.76 -28.94 9.89
N THR A 602 -19.99 -28.50 10.17
CA THR A 602 -20.51 -28.39 11.54
C THR A 602 -21.71 -29.28 11.83
N ILE A 603 -22.33 -29.92 10.82
CA ILE A 603 -23.51 -30.77 11.03
C ILE A 603 -23.24 -31.95 11.96
N MET A 604 -22.00 -32.46 11.96
CA MET A 604 -21.58 -33.54 12.86
C MET A 604 -21.50 -33.11 14.31
N ALA A 605 -21.27 -31.82 14.60
CA ALA A 605 -21.24 -31.34 15.97
C ALA A 605 -22.56 -31.64 16.70
N SER A 606 -23.71 -31.55 16.02
CA SER A 606 -25.03 -31.79 16.64
C SER A 606 -25.56 -33.21 16.48
N THR A 607 -25.09 -33.98 15.49
CA THR A 607 -25.68 -35.27 15.11
C THR A 607 -24.80 -36.48 15.39
N TYR A 608 -23.51 -36.28 15.67
CA TYR A 608 -22.53 -37.33 15.96
C TYR A 608 -23.01 -38.36 16.99
N ALA A 609 -23.54 -37.89 18.13
CA ALA A 609 -23.94 -38.76 19.23
C ALA A 609 -25.13 -39.65 18.87
N VAL A 610 -26.09 -39.10 18.12
CA VAL A 610 -27.29 -39.81 17.65
C VAL A 610 -26.90 -40.89 16.64
N ILE A 611 -26.04 -40.57 15.68
CA ILE A 611 -25.59 -41.51 14.64
C ILE A 611 -24.78 -42.66 15.25
N SER A 612 -23.84 -42.34 16.14
CA SER A 612 -23.03 -43.33 16.86
C SER A 612 -23.90 -44.33 17.62
N SER A 613 -24.96 -43.84 18.26
CA SER A 613 -25.90 -44.68 19.02
C SER A 613 -26.73 -45.61 18.15
N GLU A 614 -27.06 -45.24 16.90
CA GLU A 614 -27.87 -46.10 16.01
C GLU A 614 -27.07 -47.30 15.49
N PHE A 615 -25.77 -47.13 15.22
CA PHE A 615 -24.91 -48.19 14.73
C PHE A 615 -24.19 -49.00 15.82
N ASP A 616 -24.48 -48.71 17.09
CA ASP A 616 -23.79 -49.30 18.26
C ASP A 616 -22.26 -49.17 18.17
N ALA A 617 -21.79 -48.03 17.66
CA ALA A 617 -20.43 -47.87 17.15
C ALA A 617 -19.63 -46.77 17.88
N ALA A 618 -19.71 -46.74 19.22
CA ALA A 618 -19.06 -45.76 20.12
C ALA A 618 -17.62 -45.47 19.74
N ASN A 619 -16.85 -46.54 19.67
CA ASN A 619 -15.40 -46.48 19.65
C ASN A 619 -14.91 -45.93 18.31
N THR A 620 -15.66 -46.24 17.25
CA THR A 620 -15.42 -45.72 15.90
C THR A 620 -16.11 -44.40 15.62
N ALA A 621 -16.92 -43.87 16.54
CA ALA A 621 -17.74 -42.69 16.28
C ALA A 621 -16.88 -41.47 15.92
N SER A 622 -15.71 -41.34 16.54
CA SER A 622 -14.72 -40.31 16.22
C SER A 622 -14.42 -40.23 14.71
N TRP A 623 -14.47 -41.37 14.01
CA TRP A 623 -14.27 -41.46 12.56
C TRP A 623 -15.37 -40.81 11.71
N LEU A 624 -16.59 -40.61 12.22
CA LEU A 624 -17.67 -39.95 11.47
C LEU A 624 -17.32 -38.51 11.09
N THR A 625 -16.62 -37.83 12.00
CA THR A 625 -16.07 -36.50 11.77
C THR A 625 -14.68 -36.59 11.16
N THR A 626 -13.81 -37.43 11.73
CA THR A 626 -12.40 -37.51 11.33
C THR A 626 -12.25 -37.92 9.87
N SER A 627 -13.04 -38.85 9.34
CA SER A 627 -12.94 -39.29 7.94
C SER A 627 -13.17 -38.15 6.94
N TYR A 628 -14.14 -37.28 7.21
CA TYR A 628 -14.39 -36.09 6.39
C TYR A 628 -13.27 -35.07 6.54
N LEU A 629 -12.86 -34.75 7.77
CA LEU A 629 -11.80 -33.76 8.01
C LEU A 629 -10.46 -34.21 7.43
N VAL A 630 -10.07 -35.48 7.61
CA VAL A 630 -8.84 -36.07 7.05
C VAL A 630 -8.79 -35.89 5.54
N THR A 631 -9.84 -36.34 4.85
CA THR A 631 -9.88 -36.29 3.38
C THR A 631 -10.03 -34.86 2.88
N SER A 632 -10.87 -34.04 3.51
CA SER A 632 -11.01 -32.63 3.16
C SER A 632 -9.67 -31.90 3.31
N THR A 633 -9.02 -31.97 4.47
CA THR A 633 -7.73 -31.31 4.73
C THR A 633 -6.63 -31.81 3.81
N ALA A 634 -6.56 -33.12 3.53
CA ALA A 634 -5.53 -33.69 2.67
C ALA A 634 -5.71 -33.27 1.20
N PHE A 635 -6.94 -33.29 0.67
CA PHE A 635 -7.21 -32.98 -0.74
C PHE A 635 -7.44 -31.50 -1.03
N GLN A 636 -7.72 -30.68 -0.01
CA GLN A 636 -7.89 -29.23 -0.14
C GLN A 636 -6.76 -28.51 -0.91
N PRO A 637 -5.45 -28.71 -0.62
CA PRO A 637 -4.37 -28.05 -1.36
C PRO A 637 -4.24 -28.59 -2.79
N LEU A 638 -4.67 -29.83 -3.05
CA LEU A 638 -4.62 -30.43 -4.38
C LEU A 638 -5.56 -29.72 -5.34
N TYR A 639 -6.75 -29.30 -4.89
CA TYR A 639 -7.69 -28.59 -5.76
C TYR A 639 -7.13 -27.26 -6.28
N GLY A 640 -6.30 -26.57 -5.51
CA GLY A 640 -5.62 -25.36 -5.98
C GLY A 640 -4.74 -25.65 -7.20
N ARG A 641 -3.80 -26.58 -7.07
CA ARG A 641 -2.86 -26.94 -8.13
C ARG A 641 -3.49 -27.73 -9.27
N PHE A 642 -4.43 -28.62 -8.98
CA PHE A 642 -5.19 -29.35 -10.00
C PHE A 642 -6.04 -28.40 -10.82
N SER A 643 -6.58 -27.33 -10.23
CA SER A 643 -7.33 -26.33 -11.00
C SER A 643 -6.43 -25.53 -11.95
N ASP A 644 -5.14 -25.37 -11.64
CA ASP A 644 -4.16 -24.76 -12.55
C ASP A 644 -3.83 -25.66 -13.75
N VAL A 645 -3.99 -26.98 -13.59
CA VAL A 645 -3.63 -28.02 -14.57
C VAL A 645 -4.81 -28.45 -15.44
N PHE A 646 -5.91 -28.81 -14.79
CA PHE A 646 -7.09 -29.40 -15.42
C PHE A 646 -8.15 -28.34 -15.77
N GLY A 647 -7.98 -27.10 -15.32
CA GLY A 647 -8.97 -26.04 -15.44
C GLY A 647 -9.86 -25.92 -14.20
N ARG A 648 -10.54 -24.78 -14.07
CA ARG A 648 -11.44 -24.47 -12.95
C ARG A 648 -12.72 -25.31 -13.01
N ARG A 649 -13.30 -25.48 -14.20
CA ARG A 649 -14.58 -26.16 -14.40
C ARG A 649 -14.52 -27.65 -14.05
N PRO A 650 -13.55 -28.46 -14.54
CA PRO A 650 -13.50 -29.88 -14.18
C PRO A 650 -13.27 -30.09 -12.69
N CYS A 651 -12.40 -29.30 -12.06
CA CYS A 651 -12.18 -29.37 -10.62
C CYS A 651 -13.42 -29.00 -9.81
N PHE A 652 -14.15 -27.95 -10.22
CA PHE A 652 -15.41 -27.55 -9.58
C PHE A 652 -16.45 -28.67 -9.65
N LEU A 653 -16.61 -29.27 -10.82
CA LEU A 653 -17.58 -30.34 -11.04
C LEU A 653 -17.21 -31.62 -10.28
N VAL A 654 -15.94 -32.03 -10.28
CA VAL A 654 -15.50 -33.21 -9.52
C VAL A 654 -15.70 -33.01 -8.02
N SER A 655 -15.37 -31.83 -7.52
CA SER A 655 -15.57 -31.45 -6.12
C SER A 655 -17.07 -31.54 -5.73
N SER A 656 -17.95 -30.87 -6.48
CA SER A 656 -19.39 -30.89 -6.22
C SER A 656 -20.01 -32.27 -6.43
N ALA A 657 -19.57 -33.05 -7.41
CA ALA A 657 -20.10 -34.38 -7.71
C ALA A 657 -19.75 -35.39 -6.62
N THR A 658 -18.48 -35.42 -6.21
CA THR A 658 -18.02 -36.34 -5.15
C THR A 658 -18.61 -35.96 -3.80
N PHE A 659 -18.78 -34.67 -3.52
CA PHE A 659 -19.52 -34.21 -2.34
C PHE A 659 -20.98 -34.69 -2.37
N ALA A 660 -21.70 -34.48 -3.48
CA ALA A 660 -23.09 -34.91 -3.62
C ALA A 660 -23.26 -36.43 -3.49
N LEU A 661 -22.39 -37.20 -4.15
CA LEU A 661 -22.39 -38.67 -4.08
C LEU A 661 -22.04 -39.17 -2.67
N GLY A 662 -21.08 -38.53 -2.01
CA GLY A 662 -20.74 -38.83 -0.62
C GLY A 662 -21.92 -38.55 0.33
N CYS A 663 -22.57 -37.39 0.22
CA CYS A 663 -23.77 -37.07 1.01
C CYS A 663 -24.93 -38.04 0.75
N LEU A 664 -25.16 -38.43 -0.51
CA LEU A 664 -26.14 -39.44 -0.87
C LEU A 664 -25.80 -40.79 -0.23
N GLY A 665 -24.54 -41.21 -0.32
CA GLY A 665 -24.04 -42.43 0.31
C GLY A 665 -24.18 -42.42 1.83
N CYS A 666 -23.89 -41.28 2.49
CA CYS A 666 -24.09 -41.12 3.93
C CYS A 666 -25.57 -41.28 4.33
N GLY A 667 -26.49 -40.72 3.53
CA GLY A 667 -27.93 -40.87 3.77
C GLY A 667 -28.44 -42.31 3.54
N LEU A 668 -27.79 -43.08 2.68
CA LEU A 668 -28.14 -44.46 2.37
C LEU A 668 -27.38 -45.50 3.21
N ALA A 669 -26.50 -45.06 4.10
CA ALA A 669 -25.60 -45.95 4.81
C ALA A 669 -26.34 -46.93 5.73
N THR A 670 -25.95 -48.21 5.64
CA THR A 670 -26.50 -49.31 6.42
C THR A 670 -25.61 -49.73 7.60
N ASP A 671 -24.36 -49.31 7.59
CA ASP A 671 -23.37 -49.58 8.64
C ASP A 671 -22.38 -48.42 8.76
N VAL A 672 -21.66 -48.37 9.90
CA VAL A 672 -20.76 -47.26 10.23
C VAL A 672 -19.52 -47.20 9.34
N VAL A 673 -19.06 -48.35 8.81
CA VAL A 673 -17.85 -48.40 7.97
C VAL A 673 -18.17 -47.83 6.60
N PHE A 674 -19.30 -48.22 6.01
CA PHE A 674 -19.80 -47.63 4.78
C PHE A 674 -20.09 -46.14 4.97
N LEU A 675 -20.67 -45.74 6.11
CA LEU A 675 -20.85 -44.32 6.43
C LEU A 675 -19.51 -43.57 6.48
N ASN A 676 -18.49 -44.10 7.16
CA ASN A 676 -17.15 -43.50 7.22
C ASN A 676 -16.49 -43.41 5.84
N ALA A 677 -16.64 -44.43 5.00
CA ALA A 677 -16.15 -44.42 3.62
C ALA A 677 -16.85 -43.34 2.78
N MET A 678 -18.16 -43.18 2.95
CA MET A 678 -18.91 -42.12 2.27
C MET A 678 -18.58 -40.74 2.84
N ARG A 679 -18.31 -40.60 4.15
CA ARG A 679 -17.78 -39.37 4.75
C ARG A 679 -16.41 -39.00 4.19
N ALA A 680 -15.55 -39.98 3.96
CA ALA A 680 -14.26 -39.79 3.29
C ALA A 680 -14.45 -39.30 1.83
N LEU A 681 -15.45 -39.84 1.11
CA LEU A 681 -15.80 -39.35 -0.22
C LEU A 681 -16.38 -37.93 -0.18
N THR A 682 -17.25 -37.63 0.80
CA THR A 682 -17.76 -36.27 1.03
C THR A 682 -16.63 -35.30 1.33
N GLY A 683 -15.64 -35.69 2.13
CA GLY A 683 -14.48 -34.84 2.45
C GLY A 683 -13.57 -34.61 1.24
N PHE A 684 -13.36 -35.63 0.40
CA PHE A 684 -12.68 -35.46 -0.88
C PHE A 684 -13.33 -34.37 -1.75
N GLY A 685 -14.67 -34.29 -1.80
CA GLY A 685 -15.36 -33.17 -2.44
C GLY A 685 -15.28 -31.87 -1.63
N GLY A 686 -15.46 -31.96 -0.31
CA GLY A 686 -15.47 -30.83 0.63
C GLY A 686 -14.22 -29.96 0.58
N GLY A 687 -13.04 -30.57 0.39
CA GLY A 687 -11.77 -29.83 0.27
C GLY A 687 -11.73 -28.87 -0.93
N GLY A 688 -12.50 -29.15 -1.98
CA GLY A 688 -12.59 -28.33 -3.19
C GLY A 688 -13.65 -27.24 -3.12
N LEU A 689 -14.71 -27.40 -2.33
CA LEU A 689 -15.86 -26.50 -2.31
C LEU A 689 -15.49 -25.04 -2.01
N LEU A 690 -14.81 -24.80 -0.88
CA LEU A 690 -14.37 -23.46 -0.49
C LEU A 690 -13.20 -22.97 -1.35
N THR A 691 -12.24 -23.85 -1.60
CA THR A 691 -10.98 -23.52 -2.30
C THR A 691 -11.23 -23.07 -3.72
N LEU A 692 -12.05 -23.80 -4.48
CA LEU A 692 -12.37 -23.46 -5.86
C LEU A 692 -13.26 -22.24 -5.97
N ALA A 693 -14.16 -22.00 -5.00
CA ALA A 693 -14.93 -20.77 -4.94
C ALA A 693 -14.01 -19.54 -4.79
N THR A 694 -12.99 -19.61 -3.92
CA THR A 694 -12.02 -18.51 -3.74
C THR A 694 -11.16 -18.30 -4.99
N ILE A 695 -10.74 -19.38 -5.65
CA ILE A 695 -9.93 -19.30 -6.88
C ILE A 695 -10.75 -18.71 -8.04
N ILE A 696 -11.96 -19.24 -8.27
CA ILE A 696 -12.87 -18.75 -9.32
C ILE A 696 -13.21 -17.27 -9.09
N ASN A 697 -13.48 -16.86 -7.83
CA ASN A 697 -13.67 -15.45 -7.51
C ASN A 697 -12.43 -14.60 -7.77
N SER A 698 -11.24 -15.12 -7.46
CA SER A 698 -10.00 -14.41 -7.74
C SER A 698 -9.77 -14.22 -9.24
N ASP A 699 -10.12 -15.21 -10.06
CA ASP A 699 -9.97 -15.11 -11.52
C ASP A 699 -10.94 -14.09 -12.14
N MET A 700 -12.16 -13.95 -11.61
CA MET A 700 -13.20 -13.08 -12.18
C MET A 700 -13.22 -11.65 -11.63
N ILE A 701 -12.76 -11.46 -10.37
CA ILE A 701 -12.97 -10.23 -9.62
C ILE A 701 -11.63 -9.49 -9.47
N PRO A 702 -11.55 -8.21 -9.86
CA PRO A 702 -10.33 -7.41 -9.71
C PRO A 702 -9.98 -7.24 -8.24
N PHE A 703 -8.68 -7.19 -7.95
CA PHE A 703 -8.11 -7.28 -6.61
C PHE A 703 -8.76 -6.31 -5.60
N GLN A 704 -9.02 -5.07 -6.01
CA GLN A 704 -9.61 -4.02 -5.19
C GLN A 704 -11.02 -4.37 -4.68
N ARG A 705 -11.78 -5.20 -5.41
CA ARG A 705 -13.14 -5.61 -5.04
C ARG A 705 -13.19 -6.94 -4.29
N ARG A 706 -12.12 -7.74 -4.31
CA ARG A 706 -12.08 -9.08 -3.70
C ARG A 706 -12.37 -9.07 -2.19
N GLY A 707 -12.04 -7.97 -1.51
CA GLY A 707 -12.35 -7.79 -0.07
C GLY A 707 -13.83 -8.00 0.29
N MET A 708 -14.74 -7.42 -0.49
CA MET A 708 -16.18 -7.51 -0.25
C MET A 708 -16.74 -8.90 -0.56
N TYR A 709 -16.29 -9.52 -1.65
CA TYR A 709 -16.72 -10.87 -2.02
C TYR A 709 -16.15 -11.93 -1.07
N GLN A 710 -14.95 -11.72 -0.54
CA GLN A 710 -14.40 -12.57 0.51
C GLN A 710 -15.18 -12.43 1.82
N ALA A 711 -15.64 -11.23 2.17
CA ALA A 711 -16.52 -11.01 3.30
C ALA A 711 -17.88 -11.70 3.10
N MET A 712 -18.45 -11.63 1.89
CA MET A 712 -19.67 -12.36 1.53
C MET A 712 -19.46 -13.88 1.66
N GLN A 713 -18.35 -14.41 1.13
CA GLN A 713 -17.98 -15.82 1.21
C GLN A 713 -17.86 -16.29 2.68
N ASN A 714 -17.17 -15.51 3.53
CA ASN A 714 -17.10 -15.79 4.96
C ASN A 714 -18.48 -15.74 5.65
N GLY A 715 -19.37 -14.85 5.20
CA GLY A 715 -20.77 -14.82 5.59
C GLY A 715 -21.51 -16.12 5.26
N PHE A 716 -21.35 -16.65 4.05
CA PHE A 716 -21.96 -17.93 3.65
C PHE A 716 -21.35 -19.13 4.39
N VAL A 717 -20.05 -19.14 4.65
CA VAL A 717 -19.41 -20.16 5.51
C VAL A 717 -20.05 -20.12 6.91
N GLY A 718 -20.16 -18.93 7.50
CA GLY A 718 -20.77 -18.75 8.82
C GLY A 718 -22.24 -19.12 8.85
N PHE A 719 -23.01 -18.75 7.83
CA PHE A 719 -24.42 -19.12 7.70
C PHE A 719 -24.61 -20.63 7.56
N GLY A 720 -23.79 -21.30 6.72
CA GLY A 720 -23.76 -22.75 6.63
C GLY A 720 -23.41 -23.39 7.98
N ALA A 721 -22.36 -22.89 8.64
CA ALA A 721 -21.93 -23.40 9.94
C ALA A 721 -23.02 -23.29 11.02
N VAL A 722 -23.76 -22.17 11.06
CA VAL A 722 -24.94 -21.97 11.93
C VAL A 722 -26.00 -23.01 11.59
N ALA A 723 -26.36 -23.15 10.31
CA ALA A 723 -27.36 -24.10 9.86
C ALA A 723 -26.99 -25.54 10.24
N GLY A 724 -25.72 -25.94 10.09
CA GLY A 724 -25.25 -27.30 10.41
C GLY A 724 -25.28 -27.58 11.90
N ALA A 725 -24.65 -26.71 12.69
CA ALA A 725 -24.55 -26.89 14.14
C ALA A 725 -25.92 -26.84 14.82
N SER A 726 -26.85 -26.02 14.33
CA SER A 726 -28.16 -25.83 14.97
C SER A 726 -29.29 -26.69 14.41
N LEU A 727 -29.44 -26.75 13.08
CA LEU A 727 -30.54 -27.47 12.44
C LEU A 727 -30.25 -28.98 12.36
N GLY A 728 -28.98 -29.40 12.38
CA GLY A 728 -28.63 -30.82 12.34
C GLY A 728 -29.31 -31.62 13.46
N GLY A 729 -29.28 -31.11 14.69
CA GLY A 729 -29.94 -31.75 15.83
C GLY A 729 -31.47 -31.81 15.69
N ALA A 730 -32.09 -30.75 15.18
CA ALA A 730 -33.54 -30.72 14.94
C ALA A 730 -33.97 -31.69 13.83
N VAL A 731 -33.21 -31.74 12.72
CA VAL A 731 -33.46 -32.68 11.63
C VAL A 731 -33.28 -34.12 12.10
N ALA A 732 -32.24 -34.38 12.90
CA ALA A 732 -31.98 -35.70 13.47
C ALA A 732 -33.12 -36.18 14.39
N ASP A 733 -33.63 -35.31 15.27
CA ASP A 733 -34.71 -35.65 16.20
C ASP A 733 -36.10 -35.77 15.52
N LEU A 734 -36.40 -34.96 14.50
CA LEU A 734 -37.74 -34.87 13.90
C LEU A 734 -37.99 -35.83 12.74
N ILE A 735 -37.05 -35.92 11.80
CA ILE A 735 -37.22 -36.64 10.51
C ILE A 735 -36.16 -37.75 10.37
N GLY A 736 -35.09 -37.70 11.18
CA GLY A 736 -34.01 -38.67 11.22
C GLY A 736 -32.70 -38.10 10.67
N TRP A 737 -31.58 -38.53 11.26
CA TRP A 737 -30.25 -38.01 10.96
C TRP A 737 -29.84 -38.18 9.49
N ARG A 738 -30.38 -39.18 8.77
CA ARG A 738 -30.10 -39.38 7.34
C ARG A 738 -30.42 -38.14 6.50
N TRP A 739 -31.46 -37.39 6.89
CA TRP A 739 -31.85 -36.14 6.22
C TRP A 739 -30.85 -34.99 6.40
N CYS A 740 -29.96 -35.08 7.40
CA CYS A 740 -28.84 -34.15 7.55
C CYS A 740 -27.89 -34.22 6.35
N PHE A 741 -27.77 -35.38 5.72
CA PHE A 741 -26.95 -35.56 4.51
C PHE A 741 -27.80 -35.44 3.24
N LEU A 742 -28.99 -36.05 3.21
CA LEU A 742 -29.85 -36.03 2.01
C LEU A 742 -30.32 -34.62 1.63
N SER A 743 -30.55 -33.72 2.59
CA SER A 743 -30.95 -32.33 2.31
C SER A 743 -29.87 -31.52 1.59
N GLN A 744 -28.61 -31.92 1.69
CA GLN A 744 -27.47 -31.29 1.02
C GLN A 744 -27.38 -31.70 -0.46
N VAL A 745 -27.90 -32.89 -0.81
CA VAL A 745 -27.82 -33.44 -2.17
C VAL A 745 -28.54 -32.56 -3.20
N PRO A 746 -29.80 -32.09 -3.00
CA PRO A 746 -30.45 -31.19 -3.94
C PRO A 746 -29.67 -29.89 -4.17
N ILE A 747 -29.10 -29.31 -3.11
CA ILE A 747 -28.31 -28.07 -3.19
C ILE A 747 -27.02 -28.33 -3.97
N SER A 748 -26.35 -29.45 -3.70
CA SER A 748 -25.11 -29.86 -4.39
C SER A 748 -25.36 -30.14 -5.86
N VAL A 749 -26.46 -30.81 -6.19
CA VAL A 749 -26.87 -31.08 -7.58
C VAL A 749 -27.23 -29.78 -8.29
N ALA A 750 -27.93 -28.85 -7.63
CA ALA A 750 -28.22 -27.54 -8.20
C ALA A 750 -26.93 -26.75 -8.48
N ALA A 751 -25.98 -26.73 -7.53
CA ALA A 751 -24.67 -26.10 -7.72
C ALA A 751 -23.87 -26.76 -8.86
N LEU A 752 -23.91 -28.10 -8.96
CA LEU A 752 -23.26 -28.86 -10.02
C LEU A 752 -23.86 -28.59 -11.40
N VAL A 753 -25.19 -28.59 -11.52
CA VAL A 753 -25.92 -28.30 -12.77
C VAL A 753 -25.69 -26.86 -13.17
N LEU A 754 -25.82 -25.91 -12.25
CA LEU A 754 -25.59 -24.51 -12.52
C LEU A 754 -24.13 -24.28 -12.95
N GLY A 755 -23.18 -24.79 -12.15
CA GLY A 755 -21.75 -24.73 -12.43
C GLY A 755 -21.36 -25.37 -13.77
N TRP A 756 -22.02 -26.46 -14.16
CA TRP A 756 -21.84 -27.07 -15.48
C TRP A 756 -22.13 -26.08 -16.61
N PHE A 757 -23.16 -25.24 -16.50
CA PHE A 757 -23.52 -24.27 -17.54
C PHE A 757 -22.71 -22.97 -17.47
N VAL A 758 -22.33 -22.52 -16.28
CA VAL A 758 -21.83 -21.14 -16.06
C VAL A 758 -20.35 -21.02 -15.74
N VAL A 759 -19.73 -22.03 -15.11
CA VAL A 759 -18.29 -22.01 -14.82
C VAL A 759 -17.54 -22.38 -16.09
N ARG A 760 -16.67 -21.49 -16.56
CA ARG A 760 -15.81 -21.69 -17.74
C ARG A 760 -14.35 -21.56 -17.35
N ASP A 761 -13.49 -22.26 -18.08
CA ASP A 761 -12.05 -22.15 -17.88
C ASP A 761 -11.52 -20.85 -18.52
N PRO A 762 -10.52 -20.19 -17.91
CA PRO A 762 -9.87 -18.99 -18.49
C PRO A 762 -9.22 -19.30 -19.85
N GLU A 763 -9.15 -18.34 -20.77
CA GLU A 763 -8.58 -18.52 -22.12
C GLU A 763 -7.11 -18.98 -22.14
N SER A 764 -6.37 -18.78 -21.04
CA SER A 764 -4.98 -19.24 -20.84
C SER A 764 -4.84 -20.70 -20.37
N SER A 765 -5.95 -21.41 -20.12
CA SER A 765 -5.93 -22.81 -19.69
C SER A 765 -5.68 -23.76 -20.88
N VAL A 766 -4.41 -23.92 -21.27
CA VAL A 766 -3.86 -24.91 -22.22
C VAL A 766 -4.94 -25.58 -23.08
N SER A 767 -5.48 -24.82 -24.03
CA SER A 767 -6.56 -25.30 -24.90
C SER A 767 -6.01 -26.31 -25.90
N SER A 768 -6.62 -27.50 -25.86
CA SER A 768 -7.01 -28.28 -27.04
C SER A 768 -5.93 -28.61 -28.09
N GLY A 769 -5.16 -29.67 -27.87
CA GLY A 769 -4.38 -30.31 -28.94
C GLY A 769 -3.55 -31.52 -28.50
N GLN A 770 -3.99 -32.72 -28.87
CA GLN A 770 -3.24 -33.99 -28.92
C GLN A 770 -2.95 -34.72 -27.57
N GLY A 771 -3.54 -35.92 -27.47
CA GLY A 771 -3.41 -36.84 -26.35
C GLY A 771 -2.03 -37.52 -26.29
N VAL A 772 -1.68 -37.97 -25.07
CA VAL A 772 -0.46 -38.69 -24.68
C VAL A 772 0.76 -37.81 -24.33
N SER A 773 1.06 -36.70 -25.02
CA SER A 773 2.18 -35.80 -24.60
C SER A 773 1.82 -34.91 -23.39
N ARG A 774 0.52 -34.63 -23.19
CA ARG A 774 -0.02 -33.73 -22.15
C ARG A 774 0.28 -34.16 -20.72
N LEU A 775 0.19 -35.47 -20.43
CA LEU A 775 0.48 -35.99 -19.08
C LEU A 775 1.95 -35.75 -18.72
N ARG A 776 2.89 -35.99 -19.64
CA ARG A 776 4.32 -35.77 -19.37
C ARG A 776 4.65 -34.30 -19.10
N THR A 777 4.07 -33.38 -19.87
CA THR A 777 4.25 -31.93 -19.71
C THR A 777 3.56 -31.37 -18.45
N ILE A 778 2.45 -31.97 -18.02
CA ILE A 778 1.77 -31.66 -16.77
C ILE A 778 2.60 -32.13 -15.57
N TRP A 779 3.13 -33.35 -15.63
CA TRP A 779 3.96 -33.93 -14.57
C TRP A 779 5.30 -33.20 -14.39
N SER A 780 5.81 -32.54 -15.43
CA SER A 780 7.01 -31.71 -15.32
C SER A 780 6.75 -30.30 -14.77
N LYS A 781 5.50 -29.82 -14.76
CA LYS A 781 5.14 -28.45 -14.35
C LYS A 781 4.62 -28.34 -12.93
N VAL A 782 3.99 -29.39 -12.39
CA VAL A 782 3.42 -29.39 -11.03
C VAL A 782 4.01 -30.50 -10.18
N ASP A 783 4.36 -30.19 -8.93
CA ASP A 783 4.91 -31.15 -7.97
C ASP A 783 3.86 -32.13 -7.41
N ILE A 784 3.39 -33.05 -8.26
CA ILE A 784 2.44 -34.10 -7.89
C ILE A 784 3.04 -35.03 -6.82
N SER A 785 4.36 -35.25 -6.87
CA SER A 785 5.10 -36.03 -5.86
C SER A 785 5.00 -35.41 -4.47
N GLY A 786 5.31 -34.13 -4.32
CA GLY A 786 5.19 -33.42 -3.06
C GLY A 786 3.75 -33.37 -2.57
N ALA A 787 2.80 -33.19 -3.48
CA ALA A 787 1.37 -33.18 -3.16
C ALA A 787 0.89 -34.53 -2.59
N LEU A 788 1.30 -35.64 -3.21
CA LEU A 788 0.95 -36.98 -2.76
C LEU A 788 1.64 -37.34 -1.44
N VAL A 789 2.92 -36.99 -1.27
CA VAL A 789 3.64 -37.19 0.00
C VAL A 789 2.98 -36.39 1.13
N LEU A 790 2.54 -35.17 0.87
CA LEU A 790 1.81 -34.35 1.85
C LEU A 790 0.48 -34.99 2.25
N VAL A 791 -0.31 -35.47 1.29
CA VAL A 791 -1.59 -36.18 1.56
C VAL A 791 -1.36 -37.41 2.42
N VAL A 792 -0.35 -38.23 2.09
CA VAL A 792 -0.04 -39.45 2.84
C VAL A 792 0.50 -39.12 4.23
N ALA A 793 1.37 -38.10 4.36
CA ALA A 793 1.88 -37.66 5.65
C ALA A 793 0.74 -37.22 6.59
N ILE A 794 -0.13 -36.34 6.10
CA ILE A 794 -1.30 -35.85 6.86
C ILE A 794 -2.24 -37.00 7.22
N SER A 795 -2.59 -37.86 6.25
CA SER A 795 -3.49 -38.99 6.48
C SER A 795 -2.93 -39.96 7.53
N MET A 796 -1.65 -40.30 7.43
CA MET A 796 -0.97 -41.20 8.37
C MET A 796 -0.89 -40.59 9.78
N GLN A 797 -0.62 -39.28 9.88
CA GLN A 797 -0.61 -38.57 11.16
C GLN A 797 -1.98 -38.61 11.83
N LEU A 798 -3.03 -38.30 11.07
CA LEU A 798 -4.38 -38.19 11.60
C LEU A 798 -4.95 -39.55 11.99
N VAL A 799 -4.64 -40.60 11.22
CA VAL A 799 -4.97 -41.98 11.60
C VAL A 799 -4.30 -42.33 12.93
N ALA A 800 -3.03 -41.98 13.12
CA ALA A 800 -2.32 -42.26 14.37
C ALA A 800 -2.96 -41.54 15.57
N LEU A 801 -3.29 -40.25 15.40
CA LEU A 801 -3.93 -39.45 16.46
C LEU A 801 -5.36 -39.89 16.75
N SER A 802 -6.08 -40.45 15.77
CA SER A 802 -7.44 -40.97 15.95
C SER A 802 -7.47 -42.37 16.56
N LEU A 803 -6.44 -43.20 16.32
CA LEU A 803 -6.32 -44.53 16.91
C LEU A 803 -5.73 -44.47 18.33
N GLY A 804 -4.74 -43.61 18.55
CA GLY A 804 -4.02 -43.49 19.82
C GLY A 804 -4.91 -43.02 20.97
N GLY A 805 -4.95 -43.81 22.04
CA GLY A 805 -5.73 -43.51 23.24
C GLY A 805 -7.25 -43.73 23.10
N ASN A 806 -7.72 -44.16 21.92
CA ASN A 806 -9.13 -44.48 21.65
C ASN A 806 -9.29 -45.97 21.31
N GLU A 807 -8.77 -46.41 20.16
CA GLU A 807 -8.85 -47.80 19.68
C GLU A 807 -7.60 -48.61 20.06
N LEU A 808 -6.44 -47.94 20.09
CA LEU A 808 -5.14 -48.55 20.38
C LEU A 808 -4.42 -47.76 21.48
N PRO A 809 -3.66 -48.43 22.37
CA PRO A 809 -2.79 -47.74 23.33
C PRO A 809 -1.78 -46.85 22.59
N TRP A 810 -1.41 -45.71 23.18
CA TRP A 810 -0.39 -44.81 22.62
C TRP A 810 0.96 -45.50 22.35
N GLY A 811 1.31 -46.52 23.15
CA GLY A 811 2.52 -47.33 22.96
C GLY A 811 2.40 -48.43 21.89
N SER A 812 1.24 -48.57 21.23
CA SER A 812 1.04 -49.56 20.17
C SER A 812 2.05 -49.34 19.04
N PRO A 813 2.73 -50.40 18.56
CA PRO A 813 3.68 -50.29 17.44
C PRO A 813 3.07 -49.62 16.21
N TRP A 814 1.78 -49.84 15.95
CA TRP A 814 1.07 -49.22 14.83
C TRP A 814 0.89 -47.71 14.98
N VAL A 815 0.59 -47.22 16.18
CA VAL A 815 0.43 -45.78 16.47
C VAL A 815 1.79 -45.09 16.40
N VAL A 816 2.80 -45.65 17.05
CA VAL A 816 4.16 -45.11 17.05
C VAL A 816 4.77 -45.14 15.65
N ALA A 817 4.62 -46.25 14.90
CA ALA A 817 5.09 -46.34 13.53
C ALA A 817 4.37 -45.36 12.60
N SER A 818 3.08 -45.11 12.82
CA SER A 818 2.31 -44.12 12.05
C SER A 818 2.79 -42.69 12.32
N LEU A 819 3.07 -42.33 13.57
CA LEU A 819 3.61 -41.01 13.93
C LEU A 819 5.05 -40.80 13.43
N ILE A 820 5.92 -41.81 13.56
CA ILE A 820 7.29 -41.76 13.04
C ILE A 820 7.26 -41.69 11.52
N GLY A 821 6.48 -42.55 10.87
CA GLY A 821 6.34 -42.58 9.42
C GLY A 821 5.80 -41.26 8.87
N SER A 822 4.76 -40.68 9.49
CA SER A 822 4.29 -39.33 9.18
C SER A 822 5.39 -38.29 9.32
N SER A 823 6.17 -38.32 10.39
CA SER A 823 7.26 -37.34 10.61
C SER A 823 8.35 -37.46 9.54
N LEU A 824 8.71 -38.68 9.15
CA LEU A 824 9.63 -38.95 8.06
C LEU A 824 9.07 -38.48 6.71
N LEU A 825 7.78 -38.68 6.45
CA LEU A 825 7.12 -38.21 5.24
C LEU A 825 7.02 -36.68 5.19
N PHE A 826 6.81 -35.99 6.30
CA PHE A 826 6.91 -34.52 6.34
C PHE A 826 8.34 -34.03 6.08
N ALA A 827 9.36 -34.68 6.63
CA ALA A 827 10.76 -34.37 6.31
C ALA A 827 11.07 -34.62 4.83
N LEU A 828 10.57 -35.72 4.27
CA LEU A 828 10.66 -36.03 2.84
C LEU A 828 9.93 -34.98 2.00
N PHE A 829 8.73 -34.57 2.39
CA PHE A 829 7.98 -33.50 1.74
C PHE A 829 8.78 -32.19 1.70
N ILE A 830 9.35 -31.75 2.83
CA ILE A 830 10.18 -30.54 2.89
C ILE A 830 11.41 -30.71 1.97
N SER A 831 12.03 -31.89 1.96
CA SER A 831 13.17 -32.17 1.08
C SER A 831 12.80 -32.12 -0.40
N ILE A 832 11.63 -32.68 -0.78
CA ILE A 832 11.08 -32.60 -2.13
C ILE A 832 10.81 -31.14 -2.49
N GLN A 833 10.09 -30.38 -1.65
CA GLN A 833 9.78 -28.97 -1.90
C GLN A 833 11.04 -28.10 -2.04
N HIS A 834 12.13 -28.44 -1.33
CA HIS A 834 13.40 -27.70 -1.44
C HIS A 834 14.19 -28.02 -2.72
N ARG A 835 14.03 -29.21 -3.30
CA ARG A 835 14.79 -29.69 -4.46
C ARG A 835 14.02 -29.64 -5.78
N THR A 836 12.70 -29.48 -5.72
CA THR A 836 11.82 -29.50 -6.88
C THR A 836 12.03 -28.27 -7.77
N THR A 837 12.19 -28.51 -9.08
CA THR A 837 12.24 -27.46 -10.11
C THR A 837 10.87 -27.15 -10.72
N ALA A 838 9.86 -28.00 -10.48
CA ALA A 838 8.46 -27.76 -10.82
C ALA A 838 7.79 -26.76 -9.86
N ILE A 839 6.57 -26.31 -10.16
CA ILE A 839 5.86 -25.37 -9.29
C ILE A 839 5.53 -26.07 -7.95
N PRO A 840 6.09 -25.60 -6.81
CA PRO A 840 5.95 -26.26 -5.51
C PRO A 840 4.51 -26.15 -4.97
N VAL A 841 4.07 -27.17 -4.21
CA VAL A 841 2.74 -27.18 -3.56
C VAL A 841 2.67 -26.12 -2.48
N ILE A 842 3.69 -26.07 -1.63
CA ILE A 842 3.91 -24.99 -0.66
C ILE A 842 5.28 -24.39 -0.99
N PRO A 843 5.34 -23.21 -1.63
CA PRO A 843 6.61 -22.55 -1.85
C PRO A 843 7.19 -22.21 -0.47
N LEU A 844 8.29 -22.87 -0.09
CA LEU A 844 8.93 -22.68 1.23
C LEU A 844 9.37 -21.23 1.45
N ARG A 845 9.54 -20.45 0.37
CA ARG A 845 9.74 -19.00 0.42
C ARG A 845 8.61 -18.26 1.14
N LEU A 846 7.37 -18.75 1.06
CA LEU A 846 6.20 -18.18 1.76
C LEU A 846 6.23 -18.46 3.28
N LEU A 847 7.15 -19.32 3.74
CA LEU A 847 7.37 -19.61 5.15
C LEU A 847 8.68 -19.01 5.66
N HIS A 848 9.45 -18.30 4.83
CA HIS A 848 10.69 -17.67 5.25
C HIS A 848 10.43 -16.29 5.88
N GLY A 849 11.03 -16.05 7.05
CA GLY A 849 10.94 -14.79 7.78
C GLY A 849 10.01 -14.85 9.00
N PHE A 850 10.23 -13.93 9.94
CA PHE A 850 9.53 -13.92 11.23
C PHE A 850 8.02 -13.71 11.09
N LEU A 851 7.59 -12.72 10.31
CA LEU A 851 6.16 -12.36 10.17
C LEU A 851 5.34 -13.45 9.45
N PRO A 852 5.76 -14.01 8.29
CA PRO A 852 5.10 -15.16 7.68
C PRO A 852 5.01 -16.37 8.61
N THR A 853 6.12 -16.74 9.27
CA THR A 853 6.16 -17.89 10.18
C THR A 853 5.19 -17.72 11.35
N VAL A 854 5.20 -16.56 12.01
CA VAL A 854 4.31 -16.27 13.14
C VAL A 854 2.85 -16.22 12.70
N THR A 855 2.56 -15.69 11.51
CA THR A 855 1.19 -15.65 10.97
C THR A 855 0.66 -17.05 10.68
N GLN A 856 1.51 -17.94 10.15
CA GLN A 856 1.12 -19.33 9.93
C GLN A 856 1.01 -20.13 11.22
N LEU A 857 1.90 -19.91 12.20
CA LEU A 857 1.76 -20.48 13.54
C LEU A 857 0.43 -20.05 14.18
N ALA A 858 0.06 -18.78 14.03
CA ALA A 858 -1.20 -18.28 14.52
C ALA A 858 -2.41 -18.86 13.76
N ASN A 859 -2.30 -19.17 12.45
CA ASN A 859 -3.33 -19.92 11.70
C ASN A 859 -3.50 -21.35 12.24
N VAL A 860 -2.42 -22.05 12.59
CA VAL A 860 -2.50 -23.37 13.24
C VAL A 860 -3.23 -23.24 14.57
N SER A 861 -2.83 -22.30 15.43
CA SER A 861 -3.45 -22.09 16.74
C SER A 861 -4.93 -21.72 16.65
N LEU A 862 -5.30 -20.89 15.66
CA LEU A 862 -6.70 -20.53 15.39
C LEU A 862 -7.52 -21.76 14.98
N GLY A 863 -7.02 -22.54 14.02
CA GLY A 863 -7.68 -23.77 13.57
C GLY A 863 -7.87 -24.75 14.74
N LEU A 864 -6.80 -24.98 15.49
CA LEU A 864 -6.78 -25.83 16.68
C LEU A 864 -7.86 -25.41 17.68
N SER A 865 -7.87 -24.13 18.07
CA SER A 865 -8.82 -23.59 19.04
C SER A 865 -10.27 -23.67 18.53
N ALA A 866 -10.52 -23.29 17.27
CA ALA A 866 -11.87 -23.21 16.72
C ALA A 866 -12.57 -24.58 16.72
N TYR A 867 -11.86 -25.62 16.25
CA TYR A 867 -12.44 -26.96 16.15
C TYR A 867 -12.41 -27.72 17.47
N ALA A 868 -11.40 -27.51 18.32
CA ALA A 868 -11.43 -27.98 19.71
C ALA A 868 -12.68 -27.49 20.45
N TYR A 869 -13.02 -26.22 20.25
CA TYR A 869 -14.13 -25.55 20.91
C TYR A 869 -15.50 -26.05 20.42
N ILE A 870 -15.72 -26.06 19.10
CA ILE A 870 -17.03 -26.39 18.52
C ILE A 870 -17.43 -27.85 18.70
N PHE A 871 -16.46 -28.78 18.80
CA PHE A 871 -16.74 -30.20 19.02
C PHE A 871 -17.01 -30.55 20.48
N MET A 872 -16.46 -29.79 21.43
CA MET A 872 -16.67 -30.04 22.86
C MET A 872 -17.99 -29.51 23.40
N LEU A 873 -18.49 -28.39 22.86
CA LEU A 873 -19.72 -27.75 23.34
C LEU A 873 -20.99 -28.61 23.20
N PRO A 874 -21.31 -29.19 22.03
CA PRO A 874 -22.48 -30.06 21.91
C PRO A 874 -22.36 -31.31 22.79
N LEU A 875 -21.15 -31.86 22.91
CA LEU A 875 -20.89 -33.01 23.76
C LEU A 875 -21.16 -32.68 25.23
N PHE A 876 -20.71 -31.51 25.70
CA PHE A 876 -21.04 -31.01 27.02
C PHE A 876 -22.55 -30.87 27.23
N PHE A 877 -23.28 -30.28 26.28
CA PHE A 877 -24.74 -30.14 26.40
C PHE A 877 -25.48 -31.49 26.40
N GLN A 878 -25.10 -32.43 25.55
CA GLN A 878 -25.81 -33.70 25.42
C GLN A 878 -25.43 -34.71 26.52
N VAL A 879 -24.15 -34.76 26.91
CA VAL A 879 -23.63 -35.75 27.87
C VAL A 879 -23.71 -35.25 29.31
N VAL A 880 -23.39 -33.97 29.56
CA VAL A 880 -23.36 -33.41 30.93
C VAL A 880 -24.71 -32.82 31.32
N LEU A 881 -25.34 -32.01 30.46
CA LEU A 881 -26.65 -31.42 30.75
C LEU A 881 -27.83 -32.35 30.41
N GLY A 882 -27.58 -33.42 29.63
CA GLY A 882 -28.63 -34.33 29.19
C GLY A 882 -29.62 -33.71 28.21
N ASP A 883 -29.24 -32.63 27.53
CA ASP A 883 -30.07 -31.98 26.53
C ASP A 883 -30.25 -32.87 25.29
N SER A 884 -31.42 -32.83 24.65
CA SER A 884 -31.63 -33.47 23.34
C SER A 884 -30.75 -32.81 22.26
N ALA A 885 -30.53 -33.50 21.14
CA ALA A 885 -29.76 -32.96 20.02
C ALA A 885 -30.36 -31.64 19.50
N THR A 886 -31.70 -31.53 19.44
CA THR A 886 -32.40 -30.28 19.11
C THR A 886 -32.06 -29.15 20.07
N LYS A 887 -32.10 -29.40 21.38
CA LYS A 887 -31.85 -28.37 22.40
C LYS A 887 -30.38 -27.96 22.45
N ALA A 888 -29.46 -28.92 22.32
CA ALA A 888 -28.03 -28.66 22.20
C ALA A 888 -27.72 -27.82 20.95
N GLY A 889 -28.32 -28.15 19.81
CA GLY A 889 -28.22 -27.34 18.57
C GLY A 889 -28.81 -25.94 18.73
N ALA A 890 -29.96 -25.79 19.40
CA ALA A 890 -30.59 -24.50 19.66
C ALA A 890 -29.70 -23.57 20.51
N ARG A 891 -28.96 -24.11 21.48
CA ARG A 891 -28.00 -23.35 22.28
C ARG A 891 -26.83 -22.79 21.46
N LEU A 892 -26.52 -23.39 20.31
CA LEU A 892 -25.45 -22.96 19.42
C LEU A 892 -25.89 -21.87 18.43
N ILE A 893 -27.19 -21.65 18.22
CA ILE A 893 -27.70 -20.67 17.22
C ILE A 893 -27.11 -19.27 17.44
N ILE A 894 -27.33 -18.70 18.63
CA ILE A 894 -26.92 -17.32 18.92
C ILE A 894 -25.39 -17.18 18.91
N PRO A 895 -24.61 -18.06 19.56
CA PRO A 895 -23.16 -17.97 19.48
C PRO A 895 -22.61 -18.17 18.06
N SER A 896 -23.18 -19.06 17.25
CA SER A 896 -22.73 -19.26 15.87
C SER A 896 -23.02 -18.06 14.97
N LEU A 897 -24.02 -17.23 15.27
CA LEU A 897 -24.25 -15.95 14.57
C LEU A 897 -23.16 -14.91 14.85
N ALA A 898 -22.40 -15.06 15.95
CA ALA A 898 -21.30 -14.15 16.27
C ALA A 898 -20.16 -14.27 15.25
N LEU A 899 -19.97 -15.45 14.65
CA LEU A 899 -18.93 -15.70 13.64
C LEU A 899 -19.09 -14.81 12.38
N PRO A 900 -20.23 -14.83 11.66
CA PRO A 900 -20.42 -13.92 10.52
C PRO A 900 -20.46 -12.45 10.93
N LEU A 901 -20.94 -12.11 12.13
CA LEU A 901 -20.87 -10.73 12.66
C LEU A 901 -19.42 -10.26 12.81
N GLY A 902 -18.54 -11.10 13.35
CA GLY A 902 -17.11 -10.80 13.47
C GLY A 902 -16.45 -10.61 12.10
N GLY A 903 -16.83 -11.43 11.12
CA GLY A 903 -16.37 -11.28 9.74
C GLY A 903 -16.83 -9.98 9.10
N LEU A 904 -18.08 -9.57 9.33
CA LEU A 904 -18.63 -8.29 8.87
C LEU A 904 -17.92 -7.10 9.51
N VAL A 905 -17.73 -7.13 10.84
CA VAL A 905 -16.99 -6.08 11.58
C VAL A 905 -15.59 -5.93 11.00
N THR A 906 -14.87 -7.03 10.81
CA THR A 906 -13.55 -7.01 10.18
C THR A 906 -13.62 -6.43 8.77
N GLY A 907 -14.58 -6.83 7.93
CA GLY A 907 -14.74 -6.28 6.58
C GLY A 907 -14.98 -4.76 6.55
N ILE A 908 -15.85 -4.25 7.43
CA ILE A 908 -16.12 -2.81 7.54
C ILE A 908 -14.86 -2.07 8.02
N VAL A 909 -14.22 -2.56 9.09
CA VAL A 909 -13.06 -1.89 9.68
C VAL A 909 -11.87 -1.89 8.71
N MET A 910 -11.65 -2.99 8.00
CA MET A 910 -10.65 -3.09 6.93
C MET A 910 -10.90 -2.05 5.83
N SER A 911 -12.14 -1.93 5.36
CA SER A 911 -12.48 -1.01 4.27
C SER A 911 -12.30 0.48 4.62
N ARG A 912 -12.39 0.83 5.91
CA ARG A 912 -12.34 2.22 6.38
C ARG A 912 -10.99 2.67 6.96
N TRP A 913 -10.27 1.77 7.63
CA TRP A 913 -9.08 2.15 8.42
C TRP A 913 -7.81 1.34 8.12
N GLY A 914 -7.88 0.29 7.28
CA GLY A 914 -6.70 -0.48 6.84
C GLY A 914 -5.91 -1.23 7.91
N SER A 915 -6.38 -1.30 9.16
CA SER A 915 -5.66 -1.89 10.30
C SER A 915 -5.84 -3.42 10.42
N LEU A 916 -5.07 -4.19 9.65
CA LEU A 916 -5.17 -5.66 9.60
C LEU A 916 -4.65 -6.37 10.87
N ILE A 917 -3.45 -6.01 11.34
CA ILE A 917 -2.83 -6.64 12.51
C ILE A 917 -3.58 -6.26 13.81
N GLY A 918 -4.11 -5.03 13.88
CA GLY A 918 -4.93 -4.58 15.01
C GLY A 918 -6.20 -5.43 15.15
N LEU A 919 -6.90 -5.68 14.04
CA LEU A 919 -8.08 -6.54 14.00
C LEU A 919 -7.77 -7.98 14.37
N MET A 920 -6.65 -8.53 13.89
CA MET A 920 -6.20 -9.87 14.25
C MET A 920 -5.96 -10.01 15.77
N ARG A 921 -5.27 -9.03 16.38
CA ARG A 921 -5.01 -9.01 17.84
C ARG A 921 -6.30 -8.84 18.63
N ALA A 922 -7.15 -7.91 18.23
CA ALA A 922 -8.44 -7.68 18.88
C ALA A 922 -9.31 -8.94 18.84
N GLY A 923 -9.45 -9.57 17.66
CA GLY A 923 -10.20 -10.81 17.50
C GLY A 923 -9.62 -11.96 18.34
N ALA A 924 -8.29 -12.11 18.41
CA ALA A 924 -7.65 -13.14 19.22
C ALA A 924 -7.89 -12.93 20.72
N ILE A 925 -7.86 -11.69 21.20
CA ILE A 925 -8.18 -11.34 22.59
C ILE A 925 -9.65 -11.64 22.89
N VAL A 926 -10.57 -11.27 22.01
CA VAL A 926 -12.01 -11.55 22.15
C VAL A 926 -12.27 -13.05 22.18
N MET A 927 -11.57 -13.82 21.33
CA MET A 927 -11.65 -15.29 21.32
C MET A 927 -11.13 -15.91 22.63
N LEU A 928 -10.00 -15.41 23.14
CA LEU A 928 -9.42 -15.85 24.42
C LEU A 928 -10.38 -15.59 25.59
N ILE A 929 -11.01 -14.42 25.64
CA ILE A 929 -12.00 -14.06 26.66
C ILE A 929 -13.18 -15.03 26.61
N GLY A 930 -13.74 -15.32 25.42
CA GLY A 930 -14.85 -16.25 25.28
C GLY A 930 -14.50 -17.68 25.71
N ASN A 931 -13.32 -18.16 25.32
CA ASN A 931 -12.83 -19.47 25.75
C ASN A 931 -12.66 -19.52 27.28
N ALA A 932 -12.08 -18.48 27.89
CA ALA A 932 -11.91 -18.39 29.34
C ALA A 932 -13.27 -18.35 30.07
N LEU A 933 -14.24 -17.59 29.57
CA LEU A 933 -15.60 -17.58 30.12
C LEU A 933 -16.23 -18.98 30.04
N THR A 934 -16.05 -19.70 28.94
CA THR A 934 -16.57 -21.06 28.78
C THR A 934 -15.95 -22.03 29.81
N THR A 935 -14.67 -21.87 30.15
CA THR A 935 -14.05 -22.68 31.22
C THR A 935 -14.60 -22.43 32.62
N SER A 936 -15.31 -21.31 32.83
CA SER A 936 -15.95 -21.00 34.11
C SER A 936 -17.33 -21.64 34.29
N LEU A 937 -17.89 -22.26 33.24
CA LEU A 937 -19.17 -22.95 33.30
C LEU A 937 -19.13 -24.11 34.30
N GLN A 938 -20.11 -24.14 35.19
CA GLN A 938 -20.31 -25.24 36.14
C GLN A 938 -21.16 -26.36 35.51
N PHE A 939 -21.24 -27.52 36.19
CA PHE A 939 -22.03 -28.67 35.74
C PHE A 939 -23.50 -28.33 35.44
N VAL A 940 -24.09 -27.39 36.17
CA VAL A 940 -25.40 -26.81 35.90
C VAL A 940 -25.30 -25.31 36.15
N ASP A 941 -25.69 -24.51 35.18
CA ASP A 941 -25.61 -23.06 35.23
C ASP A 941 -26.89 -22.41 34.69
N GLN A 942 -27.04 -21.11 34.91
CA GLN A 942 -28.18 -20.35 34.40
C GLN A 942 -28.18 -20.31 32.87
N ASP A 943 -29.34 -20.54 32.23
CA ASP A 943 -29.44 -20.74 30.78
C ASP A 943 -28.83 -19.61 29.94
N TRP A 944 -28.89 -18.36 30.42
CA TRP A 944 -28.31 -17.20 29.73
C TRP A 944 -26.79 -17.26 29.59
N LYS A 945 -26.08 -17.91 30.53
CA LYS A 945 -24.61 -18.01 30.52
C LYS A 945 -24.12 -18.80 29.32
N TYR A 946 -24.83 -19.86 28.92
CA TYR A 946 -24.47 -20.65 27.74
C TYR A 946 -24.51 -19.81 26.46
N PHE A 947 -25.38 -18.80 26.37
CA PHE A 947 -25.40 -17.90 25.22
C PHE A 947 -24.30 -16.83 25.31
N VAL A 948 -24.19 -16.16 26.47
CA VAL A 948 -23.29 -15.02 26.65
C VAL A 948 -21.82 -15.43 26.71
N TYR A 949 -21.49 -16.59 27.28
CA TYR A 949 -20.09 -17.00 27.45
C TYR A 949 -19.50 -17.59 26.17
N ILE A 950 -20.35 -18.14 25.29
CA ILE A 950 -19.94 -18.77 24.03
C ILE A 950 -19.85 -17.75 22.88
N PHE A 951 -20.61 -16.65 22.98
CA PHE A 951 -20.67 -15.61 21.95
C PHE A 951 -19.30 -14.96 21.63
N PRO A 952 -18.48 -14.51 22.61
CA PRO A 952 -17.21 -13.85 22.31
C PRO A 952 -16.21 -14.77 21.60
N ALA A 953 -16.20 -16.07 21.92
CA ALA A 953 -15.30 -17.03 21.26
C ALA A 953 -15.55 -17.06 19.74
N ASN A 954 -16.82 -17.15 19.35
CA ASN A 954 -17.24 -17.16 17.95
C ASN A 954 -17.06 -15.78 17.28
N LEU A 955 -17.32 -14.68 17.99
CA LEU A 955 -17.09 -13.32 17.47
C LEU A 955 -15.61 -13.10 17.14
N GLY A 956 -14.74 -13.44 18.09
CA GLY A 956 -13.29 -13.33 17.93
C GLY A 956 -12.79 -14.19 16.78
N GLN A 957 -13.24 -15.45 16.69
CA GLN A 957 -12.92 -16.33 15.56
C GLN A 957 -13.30 -15.69 14.21
N GLY A 958 -14.50 -15.09 14.14
CA GLY A 958 -15.02 -14.43 12.94
C GLY A 958 -14.22 -13.19 12.55
N MET A 959 -13.64 -12.49 13.53
CA MET A 959 -12.76 -11.35 13.26
C MET A 959 -11.37 -11.78 12.76
N VAL A 960 -10.79 -12.83 13.37
CA VAL A 960 -9.42 -13.28 13.10
C VAL A 960 -9.29 -13.94 11.72
N MET A 961 -10.24 -14.79 11.31
CA MET A 961 -10.15 -15.55 10.05
C MET A 961 -9.92 -14.65 8.80
N PRO A 962 -10.75 -13.63 8.53
CA PRO A 962 -10.51 -12.69 7.43
C PRO A 962 -9.25 -11.84 7.65
N ALA A 963 -9.03 -11.32 8.86
CA ALA A 963 -7.86 -10.48 9.13
C ALA A 963 -6.53 -11.21 8.87
N MET A 964 -6.43 -12.50 9.23
CA MET A 964 -5.27 -13.35 8.95
C MET A 964 -5.10 -13.64 7.46
N LEU A 965 -6.20 -13.95 6.75
CA LEU A 965 -6.14 -14.20 5.30
C LEU A 965 -5.58 -12.97 4.56
N PHE A 966 -6.09 -11.78 4.86
CA PHE A 966 -5.64 -10.55 4.22
C PHE A 966 -4.27 -10.08 4.69
N THR A 967 -3.88 -10.35 5.94
CA THR A 967 -2.49 -10.13 6.39
C THR A 967 -1.53 -11.02 5.62
N GLY A 968 -1.88 -12.29 5.41
CA GLY A 968 -1.10 -13.23 4.60
C GLY A 968 -1.00 -12.81 3.14
N LEU A 969 -2.11 -12.36 2.53
CA LEU A 969 -2.12 -11.82 1.17
C LEU A 969 -1.23 -10.57 1.05
N ALA A 970 -1.35 -9.61 1.96
CA ALA A 970 -0.59 -8.36 1.96
C ALA A 970 0.93 -8.55 2.20
N THR A 971 1.37 -9.75 2.62
CA THR A 971 2.78 -10.06 2.88
C THR A 971 3.51 -10.54 1.62
N PHE A 972 2.79 -10.94 0.57
CA PHE A 972 3.38 -11.51 -0.64
C PHE A 972 2.98 -10.74 -1.89
N GLU A 973 3.74 -10.92 -2.97
CA GLU A 973 3.48 -10.30 -4.26
C GLU A 973 2.18 -10.83 -4.90
N HIS A 974 1.62 -10.06 -5.83
CA HIS A 974 0.33 -10.35 -6.46
C HIS A 974 0.32 -11.71 -7.18
N ALA A 975 1.44 -12.08 -7.78
CA ALA A 975 1.63 -13.39 -8.43
C ALA A 975 1.51 -14.56 -7.45
N ASP A 976 1.80 -14.35 -6.16
CA ASP A 976 1.78 -15.36 -5.11
C ASP A 976 0.48 -15.34 -4.28
N HIS A 977 -0.47 -14.41 -4.53
CA HIS A 977 -1.69 -14.28 -3.73
C HIS A 977 -2.57 -15.55 -3.69
N ALA A 978 -2.81 -16.19 -4.83
CA ALA A 978 -3.61 -17.43 -4.89
C ALA A 978 -2.93 -18.57 -4.12
N VAL A 979 -1.60 -18.64 -4.18
CA VAL A 979 -0.78 -19.62 -3.48
C VAL A 979 -0.74 -19.33 -1.97
N SER A 980 -0.62 -18.06 -1.58
CA SER A 980 -0.67 -17.62 -0.18
C SER A 980 -2.01 -17.95 0.48
N ALA A 981 -3.13 -17.66 -0.18
CA ALA A 981 -4.46 -17.97 0.32
C ALA A 981 -4.64 -19.49 0.54
N SER A 982 -4.22 -20.31 -0.42
CA SER A 982 -4.30 -21.77 -0.33
C SER A 982 -3.39 -22.34 0.75
N VAL A 983 -2.17 -21.81 0.94
CA VAL A 983 -1.30 -22.16 2.09
C VAL A 983 -1.95 -21.80 3.42
N THR A 984 -2.55 -20.62 3.54
CA THR A 984 -3.25 -20.19 4.75
C THR A 984 -4.44 -21.10 5.09
N TYR A 985 -5.23 -21.52 4.09
CA TYR A 985 -6.32 -22.48 4.32
C TYR A 985 -5.79 -23.86 4.71
N LEU A 986 -4.74 -24.35 4.06
CA LEU A 986 -4.11 -25.64 4.40
C LEU A 986 -3.62 -25.65 5.85
N ILE A 987 -2.83 -24.65 6.25
CA ILE A 987 -2.23 -24.58 7.58
C ILE A 987 -3.30 -24.45 8.66
N ARG A 988 -4.36 -23.68 8.39
CA ARG A 988 -5.52 -23.58 9.29
C ARG A 988 -6.28 -24.90 9.39
N SER A 989 -6.45 -25.60 8.28
CA SER A 989 -7.12 -26.90 8.20
C SER A 989 -6.34 -27.96 9.00
N LEU A 990 -5.01 -27.98 8.89
CA LEU A 990 -4.14 -28.80 9.75
C LEU A 990 -4.38 -28.54 11.24
N GLY A 991 -4.40 -27.26 11.63
CA GLY A 991 -4.75 -26.86 12.99
C GLY A 991 -6.13 -27.39 13.41
N ALA A 992 -7.14 -27.24 12.56
CA ALA A 992 -8.50 -27.72 12.83
C ALA A 992 -8.55 -29.23 13.13
N VAL A 993 -7.89 -30.05 12.31
CA VAL A 993 -7.90 -31.50 12.55
C VAL A 993 -7.12 -31.88 13.80
N TRP A 994 -5.96 -31.26 14.03
CA TRP A 994 -5.23 -31.45 15.30
C TRP A 994 -6.08 -31.04 16.51
N GLY A 995 -6.96 -30.03 16.37
CA GLY A 995 -7.85 -29.55 17.43
C GLY A 995 -8.87 -30.61 17.83
N VAL A 996 -9.51 -31.24 16.84
CA VAL A 996 -10.44 -32.35 17.09
C VAL A 996 -9.72 -33.55 17.67
N ALA A 997 -8.59 -33.96 17.08
CA ALA A 997 -7.87 -35.15 17.50
C ALA A 997 -7.28 -35.00 18.90
N LEU A 998 -6.68 -33.86 19.23
CA LEU A 998 -6.09 -33.58 20.53
C LEU A 998 -7.17 -33.52 21.63
N THR A 999 -8.28 -32.83 21.38
CA THR A 999 -9.35 -32.75 22.38
C THR A 999 -10.04 -34.10 22.61
N SER A 1000 -10.26 -34.88 21.54
CA SER A 1000 -10.76 -36.26 21.65
C SER A 1000 -9.80 -37.15 22.45
N ALA A 1001 -8.50 -37.11 22.14
CA ALA A 1001 -7.47 -37.84 22.88
C ALA A 1001 -7.42 -37.47 24.38
N ILE A 1002 -7.46 -36.17 24.70
CA ILE A 1002 -7.48 -35.68 26.08
C ILE A 1002 -8.74 -36.19 26.80
N LEU A 1003 -9.91 -36.08 26.17
CA LEU A 1003 -11.17 -36.53 26.75
C LEU A 1003 -11.14 -38.03 27.02
N GLN A 1004 -10.76 -38.85 26.04
CA GLN A 1004 -10.73 -40.31 26.19
C GLN A 1004 -9.72 -40.77 27.24
N THR A 1005 -8.52 -40.18 27.25
CA THR A 1005 -7.50 -40.48 28.27
C THR A 1005 -7.99 -40.08 29.67
N THR A 1006 -8.63 -38.91 29.79
CA THR A 1006 -9.18 -38.45 31.07
C THR A 1006 -10.35 -39.32 31.52
N LEU A 1007 -11.23 -39.72 30.60
CA LEU A 1007 -12.35 -40.61 30.89
C LEU A 1007 -11.83 -41.97 31.35
N SER A 1008 -10.93 -42.61 30.60
CA SER A 1008 -10.33 -43.90 30.93
C SER A 1008 -9.65 -43.90 32.31
N THR A 1009 -8.98 -42.81 32.67
CA THR A 1009 -8.28 -42.68 33.97
C THR A 1009 -9.20 -42.35 35.13
N ARG A 1010 -10.23 -41.51 34.94
CA ARG A 1010 -11.11 -41.02 36.00
C ARG A 1010 -12.37 -41.86 36.20
N LEU A 1011 -12.82 -42.58 35.17
CA LEU A 1011 -14.03 -43.40 35.21
C LEU A 1011 -13.99 -44.51 36.27
N PRO A 1012 -12.89 -45.25 36.47
CA PRO A 1012 -12.80 -46.27 37.53
C PRO A 1012 -13.01 -45.68 38.94
N ASP A 1013 -12.45 -44.50 39.21
CA ASP A 1013 -12.60 -43.79 40.48
C ASP A 1013 -14.05 -43.27 40.66
N ALA A 1014 -14.66 -42.75 39.59
CA ALA A 1014 -16.03 -42.24 39.60
C ALA A 1014 -17.10 -43.34 39.81
N LEU A 1015 -16.77 -44.59 39.44
CA LEU A 1015 -17.59 -45.79 39.64
C LEU A 1015 -17.33 -46.51 40.98
N GLY A 1016 -16.49 -45.94 41.86
CA GLY A 1016 -16.25 -46.48 43.19
C GLY A 1016 -17.55 -46.66 43.98
N GLY A 1017 -17.94 -47.92 44.25
CA GLY A 1017 -19.15 -48.28 44.99
C GLY A 1017 -20.25 -49.00 44.19
N VAL A 1018 -20.05 -49.26 42.89
CA VAL A 1018 -21.00 -50.01 42.04
C VAL A 1018 -20.59 -51.49 41.94
N GLU A 1019 -21.49 -52.43 42.26
CA GLU A 1019 -21.28 -53.87 42.01
C GLU A 1019 -21.16 -54.14 40.49
N ASN A 1020 -20.27 -55.06 40.10
CA ASN A 1020 -19.80 -55.27 38.71
C ASN A 1020 -19.03 -54.09 38.08
N LYS A 1021 -18.22 -53.36 38.87
CA LYS A 1021 -17.39 -52.23 38.39
C LYS A 1021 -16.53 -52.53 37.16
N GLU A 1022 -15.99 -53.75 37.05
CA GLU A 1022 -15.12 -54.12 35.93
C GLU A 1022 -15.94 -54.37 34.66
N GLU A 1023 -17.11 -54.99 34.78
CA GLU A 1023 -18.03 -55.22 33.66
C GLU A 1023 -18.69 -53.93 33.19
N VAL A 1024 -19.01 -53.00 34.11
CA VAL A 1024 -19.52 -51.65 33.79
C VAL A 1024 -18.43 -50.78 33.19
N SER A 1025 -17.19 -50.83 33.71
CA SER A 1025 -16.06 -50.08 33.14
C SER A 1025 -15.68 -50.59 31.74
N LEU A 1026 -15.69 -51.92 31.53
CA LEU A 1026 -15.53 -52.55 30.20
C LEU A 1026 -16.66 -52.15 29.25
N ARG A 1027 -17.93 -52.21 29.70
CA ARG A 1027 -19.09 -51.80 28.90
C ARG A 1027 -19.16 -50.30 28.61
N VAL A 1028 -18.70 -49.43 29.49
CA VAL A 1028 -18.63 -47.97 29.25
C VAL A 1028 -17.50 -47.62 28.27
N ASN A 1029 -16.43 -48.44 28.22
CA ASN A 1029 -15.40 -48.35 27.18
C ASN A 1029 -15.80 -49.06 25.87
N GLU A 1030 -16.91 -49.81 25.83
CA GLU A 1030 -17.39 -50.55 24.65
C GLU A 1030 -18.74 -50.05 24.07
N ILE A 1031 -19.55 -49.24 24.79
CA ILE A 1031 -20.94 -48.94 24.40
C ILE A 1031 -21.27 -47.43 24.55
N PRO A 1032 -21.83 -46.73 23.53
CA PRO A 1032 -22.23 -45.32 23.63
C PRO A 1032 -23.74 -45.21 23.92
N GLN A 1033 -24.31 -46.05 24.78
CA GLN A 1033 -25.75 -45.98 24.99
C GLN A 1033 -26.11 -44.77 25.85
N LEU A 1034 -26.67 -43.75 25.20
CA LEU A 1034 -27.48 -42.67 25.76
C LEU A 1034 -28.53 -43.18 26.79
N HIS A 1035 -28.95 -44.45 26.69
CA HIS A 1035 -29.88 -45.08 27.64
C HIS A 1035 -29.24 -45.57 28.95
N THR A 1036 -27.97 -45.97 28.94
CA THR A 1036 -27.25 -46.45 30.14
C THR A 1036 -26.80 -45.27 31.01
N TYR A 1037 -26.42 -44.14 30.38
CA TYR A 1037 -26.15 -42.87 31.08
C TYR A 1037 -27.40 -42.35 31.84
N ARG A 1038 -28.60 -42.51 31.27
CA ARG A 1038 -29.86 -42.19 31.95
C ARG A 1038 -30.08 -43.05 33.20
N LYS A 1039 -29.87 -44.37 33.15
CA LYS A 1039 -30.09 -45.25 34.31
C LYS A 1039 -29.06 -45.06 35.43
N LEU A 1040 -27.78 -44.81 35.09
CA LEU A 1040 -26.73 -44.56 36.09
C LEU A 1040 -26.85 -43.18 36.75
N ALA A 1041 -27.24 -42.14 36.01
CA ALA A 1041 -27.51 -40.82 36.58
C ALA A 1041 -28.74 -40.83 37.51
N TYR A 1042 -29.84 -41.49 37.13
CA TYR A 1042 -31.03 -41.61 37.98
C TYR A 1042 -30.80 -42.43 39.26
N SER A 1043 -29.85 -43.38 39.27
CA SER A 1043 -29.57 -44.18 40.47
C SER A 1043 -28.82 -43.41 41.56
N LYS A 1044 -28.12 -42.31 41.25
CA LYS A 1044 -27.48 -41.43 42.25
C LYS A 1044 -28.40 -40.31 42.76
N THR A 1045 -29.44 -39.93 42.00
CA THR A 1045 -30.42 -38.91 42.42
C THR A 1045 -31.55 -39.47 43.30
N ILE A 1046 -31.58 -40.78 43.59
CA ILE A 1046 -32.51 -41.39 44.56
C ILE A 1046 -31.82 -41.71 45.91
N LEU A 1047 -30.53 -41.42 46.05
CA LEU A 1047 -29.75 -41.68 47.29
C LEU A 1047 -29.00 -40.44 47.83
N LEU A 1048 -29.38 -39.24 47.38
CA LEU A 1048 -29.16 -37.94 48.00
C LEU A 1048 -30.49 -37.19 47.97
#